data_AF-A0AAE1ICX5-F1
#
_entry.id   AF-A0AAE1ICX5-F1
#
_cell.length_a   1.000
_cell.length_b   1.000
_cell.length_c   1.000
_cell.angle_alpha   90.00
_cell.angle_beta   90.00
_cell.angle_gamma   90.00
#
_symmetry.space_group_name_H-M   'P 1'
#
loop_
_entity.id
_entity.type
_entity.pdbx_description
1 polymer ?
#
loop_
_entity_poly.entity_id
_entity_poly.type
_entity_poly.pdbx_seq_one_letter_code
_entity_poly.pdbx_strand_id
1 'polypeptide(L)'
;MHHHHPFDPIRPEEISLTTSILKAALPGVSLRFKVIDVQEPIKQHVIPYIEAERTGQPLPKPPPRLVYSYLHRLDTFAFLKAVVNLDNEAVVELEELPRHVQGPVDVDEMIGLETVILKHPRVVAEIDKLQLPEGVTVCTDPWIYGTDDEAETRRLVQFYMFIVPVAHPQSNHYSLPCAFSPVIDANSMELVRIDYLPTGGDHSSVETQPWKPVKAVEYAHELLDTPPRTDLKPLIVQQPEGPSFSLDGHLVKWQKWRFRVGFNYREGLVLYNLTYDGRNVFYRLALSEMTVPYGDPRRPFHRKQAFDVGDVGLGITCNQLSLGCDCLGHIKYFDGFRIDSQGRPVHLRNVVCLHEQDAGILHKHTNYRNGQATVVRNRQLVVQMICTVSNYEYIFAWILDQAGGVEFEVRATGILSTIPIDDAQGLELPFSTPVGPGVSAPYHQHIFNLRVDPAVDGFSNTVVYEDSVPLDPQEHGIDDPYGVGYVARTTVLDRAGFADTDVELGRVFKIRNDAVINAVSRRPVAYKVQTVASQRMLMSARSFNARRARFHEHAVWVTRHRDGELFAAGEFTNQSRLSTGVDTYAARGDDVVNQDVVFWHTFALTHNPRPEDFPVMPVERLSVHFKPAGFHDKNPALDVPSSQQAENKSTLVEATGAAAACCETASKS
;
A
#
# COMPACT_ATOMS: atom_id res chain seq x y z
N MET A 1 -14.55 -30.84 10.93
CA MET A 1 -14.51 -29.78 9.90
C MET A 1 -14.04 -28.53 10.59
N HIS A 2 -12.90 -27.96 10.21
CA HIS A 2 -12.46 -26.68 10.77
C HIS A 2 -13.50 -25.62 10.37
N HIS A 3 -14.01 -24.89 11.35
CA HIS A 3 -14.99 -23.83 11.12
C HIS A 3 -14.33 -22.73 10.28
N HIS A 4 -14.83 -22.47 9.07
CA HIS A 4 -14.33 -21.37 8.24
C HIS A 4 -14.89 -20.05 8.78
N HIS A 5 -14.04 -19.05 8.96
CA HIS A 5 -14.50 -17.71 9.24
C HIS A 5 -14.83 -17.00 7.91
N PRO A 6 -15.91 -16.19 7.80
CA PRO A 6 -16.27 -15.50 6.54
C PRO A 6 -15.17 -14.63 5.93
N PHE A 7 -14.27 -14.08 6.76
CA PHE A 7 -13.10 -13.28 6.34
C PHE A 7 -11.79 -14.06 6.18
N ASP A 8 -11.79 -15.39 6.30
CA ASP A 8 -10.57 -16.17 6.03
C ASP A 8 -10.16 -15.99 4.55
N PRO A 9 -8.86 -15.82 4.24
CA PRO A 9 -8.36 -15.75 2.86
C PRO A 9 -8.72 -16.99 2.03
N ILE A 10 -8.57 -16.87 0.70
CA ILE A 10 -8.80 -17.99 -0.22
C ILE A 10 -7.87 -19.18 0.10
N ARG A 11 -8.40 -20.40 0.03
CA ARG A 11 -7.64 -21.64 0.23
C ARG A 11 -7.35 -22.40 -1.08
N PRO A 12 -6.31 -23.25 -1.13
CA PRO A 12 -5.97 -24.04 -2.32
C PRO A 12 -7.11 -24.90 -2.86
N GLU A 13 -7.91 -25.49 -1.97
CA GLU A 13 -9.07 -26.29 -2.32
C GLU A 13 -10.20 -25.45 -2.94
N GLU A 14 -10.41 -24.22 -2.46
CA GLU A 14 -11.39 -23.28 -2.98
C GLU A 14 -11.00 -22.80 -4.39
N ILE A 15 -9.71 -22.55 -4.62
CA ILE A 15 -9.15 -22.26 -5.95
C ILE A 15 -9.41 -23.43 -6.90
N SER A 16 -9.03 -24.65 -6.49
CA SER A 16 -9.13 -25.84 -7.33
C SER A 16 -10.57 -26.17 -7.69
N LEU A 17 -11.49 -26.00 -6.74
CA LEU A 17 -12.93 -26.16 -6.96
C LEU A 17 -13.48 -25.12 -7.93
N THR A 18 -13.16 -23.83 -7.71
CA THR A 18 -13.58 -22.73 -8.60
C THR A 18 -13.12 -22.95 -10.04
N THR A 19 -11.85 -23.32 -10.22
CA THR A 19 -11.28 -23.64 -11.54
C THR A 19 -12.04 -24.80 -12.22
N SER A 20 -12.40 -25.83 -11.45
CA SER A 20 -13.14 -26.99 -11.97
C SER A 20 -14.55 -26.61 -12.41
N ILE A 21 -15.26 -25.82 -11.59
CA ILE A 21 -16.61 -25.31 -11.90
C ILE A 21 -16.58 -24.47 -13.18
N LEU A 22 -15.62 -23.54 -13.30
CA LEU A 22 -15.54 -22.64 -14.46
C LEU A 22 -15.14 -23.37 -15.76
N LYS A 23 -14.24 -24.37 -15.67
CA LYS A 23 -13.91 -25.24 -16.83
C LYS A 23 -15.11 -26.09 -17.26
N ALA A 24 -15.95 -26.53 -16.33
CA ALA A 24 -17.17 -27.26 -16.64
C ALA A 24 -18.26 -26.36 -17.25
N ALA A 25 -18.35 -25.10 -16.80
CA ALA A 25 -19.29 -24.11 -17.34
C ALA A 25 -18.94 -23.66 -18.77
N LEU A 26 -17.66 -23.74 -19.16
CA LEU A 26 -17.15 -23.37 -20.49
C LEU A 26 -16.45 -24.55 -21.18
N PRO A 27 -17.18 -25.64 -21.52
CA PRO A 27 -16.57 -26.86 -22.04
C PRO A 27 -15.94 -26.64 -23.42
N GLY A 28 -14.76 -27.21 -23.64
CA GLY A 28 -14.04 -27.13 -24.92
C GLY A 28 -13.31 -25.81 -25.18
N VAL A 29 -13.30 -24.89 -24.21
CA VAL A 29 -12.64 -23.59 -24.31
C VAL A 29 -11.38 -23.61 -23.45
N SER A 30 -10.23 -23.27 -24.04
CA SER A 30 -9.03 -23.02 -23.24
C SER A 30 -9.17 -21.69 -22.50
N LEU A 31 -9.00 -21.73 -21.18
CA LEU A 31 -9.14 -20.57 -20.30
C LEU A 31 -7.78 -20.17 -19.76
N ARG A 32 -7.53 -18.86 -19.69
CA ARG A 32 -6.44 -18.28 -18.90
C ARG A 32 -7.03 -17.57 -17.70
N PHE A 33 -6.73 -18.04 -16.50
CA PHE A 33 -7.15 -17.37 -15.28
C PHE A 33 -6.18 -16.24 -14.94
N LYS A 34 -6.73 -15.09 -14.57
CA LYS A 34 -5.99 -13.91 -14.09
C LYS A 34 -6.06 -13.83 -12.57
N VAL A 35 -7.25 -14.03 -12.01
CA VAL A 35 -7.54 -13.94 -10.58
C VAL A 35 -8.56 -15.01 -10.22
N ILE A 36 -8.40 -15.63 -9.05
CA ILE A 36 -9.45 -16.34 -8.31
C ILE A 36 -9.26 -15.94 -6.85
N ASP A 37 -10.25 -15.28 -6.24
CA ASP A 37 -10.15 -14.84 -4.86
C ASP A 37 -11.54 -14.71 -4.19
N VAL A 38 -11.56 -14.65 -2.86
CA VAL A 38 -12.78 -14.53 -2.06
C VAL A 38 -13.49 -13.21 -2.38
N GLN A 39 -14.78 -13.30 -2.71
CA GLN A 39 -15.64 -12.12 -2.68
C GLN A 39 -16.06 -11.88 -1.23
N GLU A 40 -15.71 -10.69 -0.70
CA GLU A 40 -16.06 -10.34 0.68
C GLU A 40 -17.58 -10.50 0.91
N PRO A 41 -17.99 -11.04 2.08
CA PRO A 41 -19.39 -11.24 2.35
C PRO A 41 -20.11 -9.89 2.45
N ILE A 42 -21.37 -9.88 2.00
CA ILE A 42 -22.26 -8.73 2.14
C ILE A 42 -22.25 -8.26 3.60
N LYS A 43 -21.85 -7.00 3.84
CA LYS A 43 -21.58 -6.46 5.17
C LYS A 43 -22.76 -6.63 6.12
N GLN A 44 -23.96 -6.26 5.67
CA GLN A 44 -25.19 -6.41 6.47
C GLN A 44 -25.48 -7.86 6.88
N HIS A 45 -25.06 -8.86 6.10
CA HIS A 45 -25.27 -10.27 6.41
C HIS A 45 -24.18 -10.83 7.33
N VAL A 46 -22.97 -10.28 7.30
CA VAL A 46 -21.85 -10.75 8.12
C VAL A 46 -21.82 -10.10 9.51
N ILE A 47 -22.37 -8.88 9.68
CA ILE A 47 -22.43 -8.17 10.97
C ILE A 47 -22.98 -9.05 12.10
N PRO A 48 -24.14 -9.74 11.96
CA PRO A 48 -24.66 -10.60 13.01
C PRO A 48 -23.68 -11.72 13.43
N TYR A 49 -22.94 -12.27 12.48
CA TYR A 49 -21.94 -13.31 12.73
C TYR A 49 -20.75 -12.76 13.53
N ILE A 50 -20.18 -11.64 13.10
CA ILE A 50 -18.99 -11.07 13.76
C ILE A 50 -19.30 -10.46 15.12
N GLU A 51 -20.52 -9.94 15.34
CA GLU A 51 -20.96 -9.44 16.63
C GLU A 51 -21.23 -10.59 17.62
N ALA A 52 -21.82 -11.70 17.16
CA ALA A 52 -21.98 -12.90 17.96
C ALA A 52 -20.61 -13.46 18.38
N GLU A 53 -19.66 -13.53 17.45
CA GLU A 53 -18.28 -13.95 17.73
C GLU A 53 -17.58 -13.02 18.74
N ARG A 54 -17.75 -11.70 18.59
CA ARG A 54 -17.16 -10.69 19.48
C ARG A 54 -17.70 -10.80 20.90
N THR A 55 -19.01 -11.04 21.04
CA THR A 55 -19.72 -11.04 22.33
C THR A 55 -19.82 -12.42 22.98
N GLY A 56 -19.26 -13.47 22.34
CA GLY A 56 -19.31 -14.84 22.85
C GLY A 56 -20.70 -15.48 22.79
N GLN A 57 -21.58 -14.97 21.93
CA GLN A 57 -22.91 -15.55 21.67
C GLN A 57 -22.81 -16.71 20.68
N PRO A 58 -23.82 -17.60 20.61
CA PRO A 58 -23.88 -18.64 19.59
C PRO A 58 -23.78 -18.05 18.17
N LEU A 59 -22.90 -18.60 17.34
CA LEU A 59 -22.67 -18.12 15.99
C LEU A 59 -23.90 -18.42 15.11
N PRO A 60 -24.45 -17.43 14.37
CA PRO A 60 -25.43 -17.70 13.34
C PRO A 60 -24.79 -18.46 12.17
N LYS A 61 -25.61 -18.94 11.23
CA LYS A 61 -25.10 -19.52 9.98
C LYS A 61 -24.22 -18.48 9.27
N PRO A 62 -22.97 -18.82 8.89
CA PRO A 62 -22.12 -17.89 8.15
C PRO A 62 -22.76 -17.52 6.79
N PRO A 63 -22.50 -16.31 6.26
CA PRO A 63 -22.88 -15.96 4.89
C PRO A 63 -22.29 -16.95 3.86
N PRO A 64 -22.90 -17.06 2.66
CA PRO A 64 -22.39 -17.93 1.62
C PRO A 64 -20.93 -17.64 1.26
N ARG A 65 -20.14 -18.69 1.03
CA ARG A 65 -18.74 -18.54 0.60
C ARG A 65 -18.68 -18.30 -0.91
N LEU A 66 -18.55 -17.03 -1.29
CA LEU A 66 -18.45 -16.60 -2.69
C LEU A 66 -16.99 -16.36 -3.09
N VAL A 67 -16.66 -16.73 -4.33
CA VAL A 67 -15.36 -16.51 -4.96
C VAL A 67 -15.60 -15.85 -6.31
N TYR A 68 -14.84 -14.81 -6.63
CA TYR A 68 -14.85 -14.23 -7.97
C TYR A 68 -13.62 -14.66 -8.76
N SER A 69 -13.74 -14.62 -10.08
CA SER A 69 -12.68 -14.97 -11.01
C SER A 69 -12.64 -14.01 -12.18
N TYR A 70 -11.43 -13.60 -12.56
CA TYR A 70 -11.17 -12.90 -13.81
C TYR A 70 -10.43 -13.85 -14.74
N LEU A 71 -10.89 -13.97 -15.98
CA LEU A 71 -10.33 -14.94 -16.92
C LEU A 71 -10.49 -14.51 -18.38
N HIS A 72 -9.58 -14.94 -19.24
CA HIS A 72 -9.73 -14.83 -20.68
C HIS A 72 -10.15 -16.17 -21.28
N ARG A 73 -11.07 -16.13 -22.24
CA ARG A 73 -11.24 -17.21 -23.20
C ARG A 73 -10.15 -17.10 -24.26
N LEU A 74 -9.42 -18.17 -24.54
CA LEU A 74 -8.31 -18.12 -25.50
C LEU A 74 -8.74 -18.34 -26.96
N ASP A 75 -10.00 -18.68 -27.21
CA ASP A 75 -10.57 -18.81 -28.56
C ASP A 75 -10.93 -17.46 -29.20
N THR A 76 -11.33 -16.50 -28.36
CA THR A 76 -11.88 -15.19 -28.75
C THR A 76 -11.15 -14.02 -28.11
N PHE A 77 -10.30 -14.29 -27.13
CA PHE A 77 -9.66 -13.31 -26.23
C PHE A 77 -10.64 -12.51 -25.35
N ALA A 78 -11.91 -12.91 -25.30
CA ALA A 78 -12.93 -12.30 -24.46
C ALA A 78 -12.50 -12.34 -22.98
N PHE A 79 -12.57 -11.18 -22.32
CA PHE A 79 -12.28 -11.05 -20.90
C PHE A 79 -13.58 -11.20 -20.11
N LEU A 80 -13.60 -12.12 -19.15
CA LEU A 80 -14.77 -12.47 -18.38
C LEU A 80 -14.56 -12.19 -16.89
N LYS A 81 -15.66 -11.84 -16.22
CA LYS A 81 -15.79 -11.85 -14.77
C LYS A 81 -16.80 -12.93 -14.37
N ALA A 82 -16.46 -13.76 -13.40
CA ALA A 82 -17.35 -14.78 -12.88
C ALA A 82 -17.45 -14.69 -11.35
N VAL A 83 -18.62 -15.04 -10.82
CA VAL A 83 -18.82 -15.28 -9.38
C VAL A 83 -19.33 -16.69 -9.19
N VAL A 84 -18.70 -17.43 -8.28
CA VAL A 84 -18.99 -18.82 -7.95
C VAL A 84 -19.37 -18.91 -6.48
N ASN A 85 -20.45 -19.63 -6.19
CA ASN A 85 -20.80 -20.00 -4.83
C ASN A 85 -20.27 -21.41 -4.54
N LEU A 86 -19.37 -21.50 -3.57
CA LEU A 86 -18.71 -22.77 -3.23
C LEU A 86 -19.59 -23.70 -2.41
N ASP A 87 -20.59 -23.17 -1.69
CA ASP A 87 -21.46 -23.98 -0.84
C ASP A 87 -22.40 -24.88 -1.67
N ASN A 88 -22.71 -24.48 -2.90
CA ASN A 88 -23.56 -25.23 -3.83
C ASN A 88 -22.90 -25.54 -5.17
N GLU A 89 -21.58 -25.28 -5.29
CA GLU A 89 -20.75 -25.55 -6.47
C GLU A 89 -21.32 -24.98 -7.78
N ALA A 90 -21.86 -23.76 -7.74
CA ALA A 90 -22.57 -23.15 -8.87
C ALA A 90 -21.98 -21.80 -9.29
N VAL A 91 -21.96 -21.56 -10.61
CA VAL A 91 -21.72 -20.22 -11.16
C VAL A 91 -22.96 -19.35 -10.90
N VAL A 92 -22.78 -18.27 -10.16
CA VAL A 92 -23.81 -17.28 -9.84
C VAL A 92 -23.86 -16.22 -10.94
N GLU A 93 -22.70 -15.83 -11.45
CA GLU A 93 -22.55 -14.79 -12.46
C GLU A 93 -21.43 -15.17 -13.42
N LEU A 94 -21.62 -14.90 -14.71
CA LEU A 94 -20.61 -15.02 -15.75
C LEU A 94 -20.87 -13.93 -16.79
N GLU A 95 -20.07 -12.88 -16.74
CA GLU A 95 -20.19 -11.68 -17.57
C GLU A 95 -19.00 -11.58 -18.53
N GLU A 96 -19.27 -11.29 -19.80
CA GLU A 96 -18.24 -10.85 -20.75
C GLU A 96 -18.09 -9.32 -20.68
N LEU A 97 -16.88 -8.88 -20.35
CA LEU A 97 -16.58 -7.47 -20.18
C LEU A 97 -16.34 -6.79 -21.55
N PRO A 98 -16.64 -5.49 -21.68
CA PRO A 98 -16.39 -4.76 -22.91
C PRO A 98 -14.93 -4.88 -23.35
N ARG A 99 -14.68 -5.04 -24.66
CA ARG A 99 -13.33 -5.27 -25.24
C ARG A 99 -12.23 -4.30 -24.79
N HIS A 100 -12.59 -3.09 -24.41
CA HIS A 100 -11.62 -2.09 -23.95
C HIS A 100 -11.20 -2.24 -22.48
N VAL A 101 -11.92 -3.02 -21.69
CA VAL A 101 -11.60 -3.32 -20.30
C VAL A 101 -10.49 -4.36 -20.29
N GLN A 102 -9.37 -4.03 -19.64
CA GLN A 102 -8.24 -4.96 -19.49
C GLN A 102 -8.15 -5.41 -18.03
N GLY A 103 -8.01 -6.71 -17.83
CA GLY A 103 -7.74 -7.27 -16.51
C GLY A 103 -6.34 -6.92 -15.99
N PRO A 104 -6.07 -7.18 -14.70
CA PRO A 104 -4.71 -7.10 -14.16
C PRO A 104 -3.77 -8.05 -14.93
N VAL A 105 -2.46 -7.79 -14.83
CA VAL A 105 -1.45 -8.75 -15.29
C VAL A 105 -1.42 -9.97 -14.38
N ASP A 106 -0.86 -11.07 -14.88
CA ASP A 106 -0.56 -12.24 -14.06
C ASP A 106 0.91 -12.65 -14.28
N VAL A 107 1.49 -13.35 -13.29
CA VAL A 107 2.94 -13.66 -13.29
C VAL A 107 3.37 -14.45 -14.52
N ASP A 108 2.56 -15.42 -14.94
CA ASP A 108 2.90 -16.26 -16.11
C ASP A 108 2.80 -15.46 -17.42
N GLU A 109 1.96 -14.43 -17.47
CA GLU A 109 1.80 -13.55 -18.64
C GLU A 109 3.08 -12.74 -18.80
N MET A 110 3.53 -12.11 -17.73
CA MET A 110 4.71 -11.24 -17.77
C MET A 110 5.99 -12.02 -18.13
N ILE A 111 6.20 -13.20 -17.52
CA ILE A 111 7.33 -14.09 -17.84
C ILE A 111 7.26 -14.58 -19.30
N GLY A 112 6.07 -14.98 -19.75
CA GLY A 112 5.87 -15.45 -21.12
C GLY A 112 6.15 -14.36 -22.15
N LEU A 113 5.66 -13.15 -21.88
CA LEU A 113 5.84 -11.97 -22.72
C LEU A 113 7.30 -11.53 -22.81
N GLU A 114 8.03 -11.49 -21.69
CA GLU A 114 9.47 -11.23 -21.66
C GLU A 114 10.24 -12.22 -22.53
N THR A 115 9.95 -13.52 -22.36
CA THR A 115 10.59 -14.58 -23.15
C THR A 115 10.36 -14.40 -24.65
N VAL A 116 9.16 -13.99 -25.06
CA VAL A 116 8.84 -13.75 -26.46
C VAL A 116 9.58 -12.53 -27.00
N ILE A 117 9.60 -11.42 -26.26
CA ILE A 117 10.24 -10.18 -26.73
C ILE A 117 11.75 -10.32 -26.88
N LEU A 118 12.43 -10.93 -25.91
CA LEU A 118 13.88 -11.13 -25.99
C LEU A 118 14.32 -12.06 -27.13
N LYS A 119 13.39 -12.87 -27.67
CA LYS A 119 13.65 -13.77 -28.81
C LYS A 119 13.05 -13.26 -30.12
N HIS A 120 12.32 -12.15 -30.11
CA HIS A 120 11.63 -11.67 -31.30
C HIS A 120 12.66 -11.17 -32.34
N PRO A 121 12.64 -11.63 -33.61
CA PRO A 121 13.70 -11.32 -34.58
C PRO A 121 13.97 -9.83 -34.78
N ARG A 122 12.92 -8.99 -34.78
CA ARG A 122 13.07 -7.52 -34.89
C ARG A 122 13.71 -6.87 -33.65
N VAL A 123 13.51 -7.46 -32.47
CA VAL A 123 14.09 -6.95 -31.21
C VAL A 123 15.53 -7.42 -31.10
N VAL A 124 15.82 -8.68 -31.45
CA VAL A 124 17.19 -9.20 -31.57
C VAL A 124 18.00 -8.36 -32.55
N ALA A 125 17.44 -8.04 -33.73
CA ALA A 125 18.10 -7.16 -34.69
C ALA A 125 18.36 -5.74 -34.14
N GLU A 126 17.54 -5.26 -33.19
CA GLU A 126 17.76 -3.98 -32.53
C GLU A 126 18.89 -4.08 -31.48
N ILE A 127 18.92 -5.18 -30.74
CA ILE A 127 20.00 -5.51 -29.77
C ILE A 127 21.33 -5.66 -30.51
N ASP A 128 21.37 -6.31 -31.67
CA ASP A 128 22.59 -6.49 -32.47
C ASP A 128 23.21 -5.15 -32.91
N LYS A 129 22.39 -4.11 -33.11
CA LYS A 129 22.89 -2.75 -33.43
C LYS A 129 23.68 -2.13 -32.28
N LEU A 130 23.45 -2.55 -31.03
CA LEU A 130 24.21 -2.07 -29.88
C LEU A 130 25.67 -2.54 -29.90
N GLN A 131 26.01 -3.58 -30.69
CA GLN A 131 27.38 -4.13 -30.78
C GLN A 131 27.99 -4.41 -29.40
N LEU A 132 27.22 -5.08 -28.53
CA LEU A 132 27.62 -5.32 -27.15
C LEU A 132 28.91 -6.15 -27.06
N PRO A 133 29.84 -5.79 -26.15
CA PRO A 133 31.02 -6.60 -25.89
C PRO A 133 30.68 -8.02 -25.41
N GLU A 134 31.63 -8.94 -25.55
CA GLU A 134 31.49 -10.29 -25.00
C GLU A 134 31.20 -10.25 -23.49
N GLY A 135 30.20 -11.01 -23.05
CA GLY A 135 29.78 -11.08 -21.64
C GLY A 135 28.77 -10.01 -21.21
N VAL A 136 28.47 -9.02 -22.05
CA VAL A 136 27.43 -8.02 -21.83
C VAL A 136 26.14 -8.49 -22.52
N THR A 137 25.02 -8.47 -21.80
CA THR A 137 23.71 -8.92 -22.32
C THR A 137 22.65 -7.84 -22.13
N VAL A 138 21.40 -8.15 -22.47
CA VAL A 138 20.25 -7.28 -22.23
C VAL A 138 19.18 -8.01 -21.45
N CYS A 139 18.41 -7.27 -20.67
CA CYS A 139 17.17 -7.71 -20.04
C CYS A 139 16.07 -6.67 -20.31
N THR A 140 14.87 -6.94 -19.80
CA THR A 140 13.77 -5.99 -19.87
C THR A 140 12.86 -6.10 -18.67
N ASP A 141 12.30 -4.96 -18.28
CA ASP A 141 11.14 -4.89 -17.39
C ASP A 141 9.88 -4.70 -18.25
N PRO A 142 9.00 -5.71 -18.35
CA PRO A 142 7.72 -5.56 -19.00
C PRO A 142 6.79 -4.71 -18.11
N TRP A 143 6.24 -3.65 -18.69
CA TRP A 143 5.33 -2.72 -18.04
C TRP A 143 3.95 -2.79 -18.67
N ILE A 144 2.92 -2.62 -17.85
CA ILE A 144 1.59 -2.27 -18.37
C ILE A 144 1.70 -1.06 -19.30
N TYR A 145 0.84 -1.00 -20.32
CA TYR A 145 0.99 0.01 -21.35
C TYR A 145 0.68 1.43 -20.86
N GLY A 146 -0.17 1.58 -19.85
CA GLY A 146 -0.77 2.86 -19.50
C GLY A 146 -1.83 3.26 -20.54
N THR A 147 -2.09 4.56 -20.69
CA THR A 147 -3.11 5.04 -21.63
C THR A 147 -2.70 6.37 -22.25
N ASP A 148 -2.67 6.42 -23.58
CA ASP A 148 -2.48 7.65 -24.36
C ASP A 148 -3.40 7.78 -25.59
N ASP A 149 -4.24 6.78 -25.84
CA ASP A 149 -5.19 6.75 -26.95
C ASP A 149 -6.54 6.18 -26.47
N GLU A 150 -7.63 6.93 -26.66
CA GLU A 150 -8.99 6.47 -26.31
C GLU A 150 -9.47 5.35 -27.21
N ALA A 151 -8.93 5.23 -28.43
CA ALA A 151 -9.33 4.21 -29.39
C ALA A 151 -8.62 2.86 -29.18
N GLU A 152 -7.58 2.82 -28.33
CA GLU A 152 -6.85 1.58 -28.08
C GLU A 152 -7.75 0.58 -27.33
N THR A 153 -7.78 -0.65 -27.86
CA THR A 153 -8.59 -1.76 -27.34
C THR A 153 -7.81 -3.07 -27.29
N ARG A 154 -6.60 -3.10 -27.84
CA ARG A 154 -5.66 -4.21 -27.66
C ARG A 154 -5.10 -4.19 -26.25
N ARG A 155 -4.66 -5.35 -25.77
CA ARG A 155 -3.97 -5.51 -24.50
C ARG A 155 -2.48 -5.29 -24.72
N LEU A 156 -2.02 -4.05 -24.63
CA LEU A 156 -0.63 -3.72 -24.92
C LEU A 156 0.27 -3.87 -23.69
N VAL A 157 1.53 -4.21 -23.92
CA VAL A 157 2.61 -4.22 -22.91
C VAL A 157 3.84 -3.56 -23.51
N GLN A 158 4.51 -2.69 -22.73
CA GLN A 158 5.70 -1.95 -23.11
C GLN A 158 6.93 -2.56 -22.43
N PHE A 159 8.04 -2.72 -23.14
CA PHE A 159 9.25 -3.39 -22.61
C PHE A 159 10.38 -2.39 -22.47
N TYR A 160 10.65 -1.92 -21.25
CA TYR A 160 11.81 -1.07 -21.02
C TYR A 160 13.07 -1.94 -21.01
N MET A 161 13.99 -1.64 -21.92
CA MET A 161 15.15 -2.49 -22.19
C MET A 161 16.36 -1.96 -21.44
N PHE A 162 17.18 -2.84 -20.88
CA PHE A 162 18.37 -2.49 -20.10
C PHE A 162 19.56 -3.37 -20.50
N ILE A 163 20.76 -2.83 -20.33
CA ILE A 163 22.01 -3.56 -20.52
C ILE A 163 22.44 -4.17 -19.19
N VAL A 164 22.84 -5.43 -19.23
CA VAL A 164 23.43 -6.16 -18.11
C VAL A 164 24.94 -6.22 -18.33
N PRO A 165 25.73 -5.39 -17.62
CA PRO A 165 27.15 -5.17 -17.91
C PRO A 165 28.03 -6.33 -17.45
N VAL A 166 27.60 -7.08 -16.44
CA VAL A 166 28.36 -8.20 -15.86
C VAL A 166 27.44 -9.38 -15.60
N ALA A 167 27.96 -10.59 -15.78
CA ALA A 167 27.23 -11.83 -15.51
C ALA A 167 27.15 -12.11 -13.99
N HIS A 168 26.45 -11.24 -13.27
CA HIS A 168 26.17 -11.36 -11.84
C HIS A 168 24.65 -11.28 -11.62
N PRO A 169 24.02 -12.19 -10.84
CA PRO A 169 22.57 -12.22 -10.64
C PRO A 169 21.97 -10.93 -10.03
N GLN A 170 22.80 -10.12 -9.37
CA GLN A 170 22.42 -8.85 -8.76
C GLN A 170 23.05 -7.63 -9.47
N SER A 171 23.47 -7.77 -10.73
CA SER A 171 23.94 -6.62 -11.50
C SER A 171 22.80 -5.63 -11.73
N ASN A 172 23.08 -4.35 -11.49
CA ASN A 172 22.12 -3.27 -11.57
C ASN A 172 21.92 -2.81 -13.02
N HIS A 173 21.08 -3.53 -13.75
CA HIS A 173 20.72 -3.18 -15.12
C HIS A 173 20.01 -1.82 -15.23
N TYR A 174 19.36 -1.32 -14.16
CA TYR A 174 18.77 0.03 -14.13
C TYR A 174 19.81 1.14 -14.28
N SER A 175 21.11 0.85 -14.10
CA SER A 175 22.17 1.82 -14.37
C SER A 175 22.45 2.04 -15.86
N LEU A 176 21.95 1.16 -16.74
CA LEU A 176 22.23 1.19 -18.18
C LEU A 176 20.96 0.98 -19.02
N PRO A 177 20.00 1.92 -19.00
CA PRO A 177 18.81 1.86 -19.85
C PRO A 177 19.16 1.97 -21.34
N CYS A 178 18.50 1.18 -22.18
CA CYS A 178 18.62 1.27 -23.64
C CYS A 178 17.75 2.42 -24.19
N ALA A 179 18.10 2.88 -25.40
CA ALA A 179 17.34 3.92 -26.13
C ALA A 179 16.23 3.37 -27.06
N PHE A 180 15.71 2.17 -26.79
CA PHE A 180 14.57 1.60 -27.52
C PHE A 180 13.70 0.75 -26.60
N SER A 181 12.42 0.60 -26.95
CA SER A 181 11.43 -0.09 -26.13
C SER A 181 10.33 -0.75 -26.99
N PRO A 182 10.33 -2.09 -27.10
CA PRO A 182 9.30 -2.84 -27.82
C PRO A 182 7.88 -2.68 -27.23
N VAL A 183 6.87 -2.85 -28.08
CA VAL A 183 5.44 -2.92 -27.70
C VAL A 183 4.80 -4.15 -28.33
N ILE A 184 4.16 -4.98 -27.53
CA ILE A 184 3.45 -6.18 -27.97
C ILE A 184 1.95 -6.07 -27.67
N ASP A 185 1.12 -6.74 -28.46
CA ASP A 185 -0.24 -7.09 -28.07
C ASP A 185 -0.21 -8.46 -27.35
N ALA A 186 -0.51 -8.46 -26.06
CA ALA A 186 -0.41 -9.63 -25.18
C ALA A 186 -1.45 -10.72 -25.50
N ASN A 187 -2.52 -10.40 -26.23
CA ASN A 187 -3.48 -11.41 -26.65
C ASN A 187 -3.00 -12.15 -27.90
N SER A 188 -2.57 -11.42 -28.93
CA SER A 188 -2.12 -11.99 -30.21
C SER A 188 -0.65 -12.40 -30.21
N MET A 189 0.13 -11.96 -29.23
CA MET A 189 1.59 -12.09 -29.14
C MET A 189 2.32 -11.42 -30.32
N GLU A 190 1.68 -10.46 -31.00
CA GLU A 190 2.25 -9.74 -32.13
C GLU A 190 3.06 -8.52 -31.64
N LEU A 191 4.31 -8.39 -32.13
CA LEU A 191 5.09 -7.17 -31.95
C LEU A 191 4.46 -6.03 -32.76
N VAL A 192 3.83 -5.08 -32.07
CA VAL A 192 3.17 -3.92 -32.67
C VAL A 192 4.21 -2.94 -33.24
N ARG A 193 5.23 -2.59 -32.45
CA ARG A 193 6.30 -1.63 -32.83
C ARG A 193 7.47 -1.67 -31.86
N ILE A 194 8.53 -0.94 -32.21
CA ILE A 194 9.64 -0.59 -31.31
C ILE A 194 9.66 0.94 -31.22
N ASP A 195 9.50 1.48 -30.01
CA ASP A 195 9.57 2.91 -29.75
C ASP A 195 11.03 3.30 -29.46
N TYR A 196 11.56 4.31 -30.14
CA TYR A 196 12.88 4.88 -29.85
C TYR A 196 12.77 5.93 -28.75
N LEU A 197 13.66 5.86 -27.76
CA LEU A 197 13.60 6.68 -26.54
C LEU A 197 14.48 7.92 -26.70
N PRO A 198 13.96 9.12 -26.39
CA PRO A 198 14.72 10.35 -26.47
C PRO A 198 15.76 10.41 -25.34
N THR A 199 16.99 10.73 -25.70
CA THR A 199 18.11 10.89 -24.76
C THR A 199 18.44 12.36 -24.48
N GLY A 200 17.95 13.28 -25.31
CA GLY A 200 18.14 14.74 -25.20
C GLY A 200 16.95 15.48 -24.57
N GLY A 201 17.00 16.82 -24.58
CA GLY A 201 15.97 17.67 -23.96
C GLY A 201 14.63 17.78 -24.69
N ASP A 202 14.53 17.28 -25.92
CA ASP A 202 13.32 17.35 -26.73
C ASP A 202 12.70 15.96 -26.97
N HIS A 203 11.71 15.89 -27.88
CA HIS A 203 11.03 14.64 -28.24
C HIS A 203 11.75 13.86 -29.34
N SER A 204 12.92 14.31 -29.80
CA SER A 204 13.65 13.64 -30.88
C SER A 204 14.32 12.38 -30.36
N SER A 205 14.26 11.34 -31.18
CA SER A 205 14.90 10.07 -30.93
C SER A 205 15.71 9.68 -32.15
N VAL A 206 16.83 8.99 -31.94
CA VAL A 206 17.64 8.42 -33.01
C VAL A 206 17.46 6.91 -33.05
N GLU A 207 17.73 6.31 -34.20
CA GLU A 207 17.82 4.85 -34.29
C GLU A 207 18.93 4.33 -33.37
N THR A 208 18.81 3.07 -32.94
CA THR A 208 19.80 2.43 -32.07
C THR A 208 21.20 2.50 -32.70
N GLN A 209 22.13 3.05 -31.92
CA GLN A 209 23.54 3.17 -32.26
C GLN A 209 24.36 2.12 -31.49
N PRO A 210 25.61 1.85 -31.91
CA PRO A 210 26.53 1.07 -31.09
C PRO A 210 26.62 1.65 -29.69
N TRP A 211 26.48 0.80 -28.68
CA TRP A 211 26.56 1.19 -27.28
C TRP A 211 27.95 1.72 -26.97
N LYS A 212 28.01 2.85 -26.27
CA LYS A 212 29.25 3.41 -25.72
C LYS A 212 29.37 2.91 -24.28
N PRO A 213 30.33 2.03 -23.97
CA PRO A 213 30.44 1.49 -22.62
C PRO A 213 30.64 2.59 -21.58
N VAL A 214 29.82 2.56 -20.53
CA VAL A 214 29.94 3.42 -19.35
C VAL A 214 29.96 2.54 -18.10
N LYS A 215 30.62 3.02 -17.03
CA LYS A 215 30.70 2.26 -15.77
C LYS A 215 29.31 2.19 -15.14
N ALA A 216 28.82 0.98 -14.95
CA ALA A 216 27.59 0.71 -14.21
C ALA A 216 27.69 1.14 -12.75
N VAL A 217 26.57 1.53 -12.16
CA VAL A 217 26.47 1.89 -10.74
C VAL A 217 25.84 0.70 -10.01
N GLU A 218 26.66 -0.08 -9.32
CA GLU A 218 26.27 -1.37 -8.74
C GLU A 218 25.90 -1.25 -7.25
N TYR A 219 24.95 -2.06 -6.76
CA TYR A 219 24.56 -2.11 -5.34
C TYR A 219 25.00 -3.41 -4.64
N ALA A 220 25.25 -4.48 -5.40
CA ALA A 220 25.65 -5.76 -4.83
C ALA A 220 27.04 -5.61 -4.19
N HIS A 221 27.17 -6.00 -2.92
CA HIS A 221 28.42 -5.82 -2.15
C HIS A 221 29.64 -6.44 -2.85
N GLU A 222 29.46 -7.54 -3.59
CA GLU A 222 30.52 -8.23 -4.35
C GLU A 222 31.00 -7.44 -5.57
N LEU A 223 30.21 -6.48 -6.06
CA LEU A 223 30.51 -5.62 -7.21
C LEU A 223 30.99 -4.22 -6.79
N LEU A 224 31.03 -3.92 -5.48
CA LEU A 224 31.47 -2.62 -4.97
C LEU A 224 32.99 -2.56 -4.81
N ASP A 225 33.58 -1.42 -5.18
CA ASP A 225 34.99 -1.10 -4.90
C ASP A 225 35.23 -0.71 -3.42
N THR A 226 34.16 -0.61 -2.60
CA THR A 226 34.20 -0.14 -1.22
C THR A 226 33.91 -1.27 -0.23
N PRO A 227 34.76 -1.52 0.79
CA PRO A 227 34.52 -2.58 1.77
C PRO A 227 33.37 -2.23 2.74
N PRO A 228 32.65 -3.24 3.28
CA PRO A 228 31.66 -3.04 4.34
C PRO A 228 32.25 -2.41 5.61
N ARG A 229 31.43 -1.65 6.33
CA ARG A 229 31.79 -1.10 7.66
C ARG A 229 31.97 -2.23 8.67
N THR A 230 32.95 -2.09 9.57
CA THR A 230 33.33 -3.13 10.55
C THR A 230 33.10 -2.71 12.01
N ASP A 231 32.56 -1.53 12.25
CA ASP A 231 32.34 -0.93 13.57
C ASP A 231 30.90 -1.10 14.10
N LEU A 232 29.99 -1.68 13.30
CA LEU A 232 28.62 -1.98 13.72
C LEU A 232 28.60 -3.14 14.74
N LYS A 233 28.09 -2.87 15.93
CA LYS A 233 27.86 -3.90 16.96
C LYS A 233 26.44 -4.47 16.85
N PRO A 234 26.22 -5.76 17.14
CA PRO A 234 24.88 -6.36 17.09
C PRO A 234 23.87 -5.66 18.01
N LEU A 235 22.65 -5.44 17.50
CA LEU A 235 21.48 -5.04 18.27
C LEU A 235 20.44 -6.16 18.17
N ILE A 236 20.15 -6.80 19.29
CA ILE A 236 19.31 -8.02 19.34
C ILE A 236 18.02 -7.71 20.12
N VAL A 237 16.89 -8.02 19.50
CA VAL A 237 15.55 -7.91 20.11
C VAL A 237 15.11 -9.30 20.58
N GLN A 238 14.77 -9.44 21.86
CA GLN A 238 14.40 -10.73 22.46
C GLN A 238 13.10 -10.62 23.27
N GLN A 239 12.31 -11.70 23.23
CA GLN A 239 11.13 -11.90 24.07
C GLN A 239 11.25 -13.27 24.76
N PRO A 240 11.97 -13.35 25.91
CA PRO A 240 12.30 -14.62 26.55
C PRO A 240 11.09 -15.45 27.00
N GLU A 241 9.96 -14.78 27.22
CA GLU A 241 8.69 -15.38 27.67
C GLU A 241 7.67 -15.53 26.53
N GLY A 242 8.08 -15.30 25.28
CA GLY A 242 7.21 -15.27 24.11
C GLY A 242 6.51 -13.91 23.90
N PRO A 243 5.64 -13.81 22.89
CA PRO A 243 4.93 -12.60 22.55
C PRO A 243 3.70 -12.39 23.45
N SER A 244 3.25 -11.15 23.56
CA SER A 244 2.05 -10.75 24.32
C SER A 244 0.77 -10.84 23.48
N PHE A 245 0.87 -11.21 22.20
CA PHE A 245 -0.29 -11.47 21.35
C PHE A 245 -0.63 -12.96 21.32
N SER A 246 -1.89 -13.27 21.05
CA SER A 246 -2.39 -14.63 20.82
C SER A 246 -3.16 -14.71 19.51
N LEU A 247 -3.19 -15.90 18.91
CA LEU A 247 -3.90 -16.15 17.66
C LEU A 247 -4.91 -17.29 17.77
N ASP A 248 -6.00 -17.16 17.03
CA ASP A 248 -6.90 -18.25 16.65
C ASP A 248 -7.14 -18.17 15.13
N GLY A 249 -6.39 -18.97 14.37
CA GLY A 249 -6.26 -18.81 12.92
C GLY A 249 -5.78 -17.40 12.57
N HIS A 250 -6.65 -16.65 11.88
CA HIS A 250 -6.41 -15.25 11.48
C HIS A 250 -6.87 -14.21 12.52
N LEU A 251 -7.51 -14.61 13.62
CA LEU A 251 -7.91 -13.72 14.70
C LEU A 251 -6.72 -13.42 15.61
N VAL A 252 -6.37 -12.14 15.75
CA VAL A 252 -5.32 -11.65 16.63
C VAL A 252 -5.96 -10.99 17.86
N LYS A 253 -5.41 -11.28 19.04
CA LYS A 253 -5.73 -10.58 20.29
C LYS A 253 -4.45 -10.08 20.95
N TRP A 254 -4.39 -8.79 21.28
CA TRP A 254 -3.20 -8.17 21.86
C TRP A 254 -3.57 -6.89 22.60
N GLN A 255 -3.21 -6.76 23.88
CA GLN A 255 -3.32 -5.50 24.64
C GLN A 255 -4.67 -4.76 24.42
N LYS A 256 -5.79 -5.46 24.68
CA LYS A 256 -7.19 -5.03 24.45
C LYS A 256 -7.65 -4.96 22.99
N TRP A 257 -6.76 -5.00 22.02
CA TRP A 257 -7.12 -5.16 20.62
C TRP A 257 -7.58 -6.58 20.30
N ARG A 258 -8.58 -6.66 19.41
CA ARG A 258 -9.00 -7.88 18.73
C ARG A 258 -9.37 -7.55 17.29
N PHE A 259 -8.78 -8.24 16.33
CA PHE A 259 -9.00 -8.03 14.89
C PHE A 259 -8.61 -9.27 14.08
N ARG A 260 -8.95 -9.31 12.80
CA ARG A 260 -8.55 -10.38 11.88
C ARG A 260 -7.61 -9.89 10.80
N VAL A 261 -6.54 -10.63 10.55
CA VAL A 261 -5.59 -10.40 9.45
C VAL A 261 -6.08 -11.14 8.21
N GLY A 262 -6.52 -10.41 7.20
CA GLY A 262 -6.89 -10.95 5.90
C GLY A 262 -5.78 -10.77 4.86
N PHE A 263 -5.95 -11.46 3.73
CA PHE A 263 -5.07 -11.40 2.58
C PHE A 263 -5.88 -11.61 1.29
N ASN A 264 -5.60 -10.82 0.25
CA ASN A 264 -6.15 -11.01 -1.09
C ASN A 264 -5.09 -10.68 -2.17
N TYR A 265 -5.34 -11.02 -3.42
CA TYR A 265 -4.38 -10.83 -4.52
C TYR A 265 -4.05 -9.34 -4.78
N ARG A 266 -5.00 -8.44 -4.50
CA ARG A 266 -5.00 -7.04 -4.94
C ARG A 266 -4.38 -6.11 -3.91
N GLU A 267 -5.03 -5.94 -2.76
CA GLU A 267 -4.57 -5.09 -1.67
C GLU A 267 -3.47 -5.78 -0.85
N GLY A 268 -3.37 -7.11 -0.94
CA GLY A 268 -2.52 -7.90 -0.06
C GLY A 268 -3.09 -7.87 1.36
N LEU A 269 -2.44 -7.14 2.27
CA LEU A 269 -2.81 -7.05 3.68
C LEU A 269 -4.09 -6.24 3.93
N VAL A 270 -5.09 -6.86 4.56
CA VAL A 270 -6.34 -6.22 5.01
C VAL A 270 -6.58 -6.52 6.49
N LEU A 271 -7.00 -5.53 7.29
CA LEU A 271 -7.44 -5.78 8.66
C LEU A 271 -8.96 -5.68 8.76
N TYR A 272 -9.60 -6.68 9.37
CA TYR A 272 -11.05 -6.77 9.54
C TYR A 272 -11.47 -6.77 11.01
N ASN A 273 -12.65 -6.21 11.28
CA ASN A 273 -13.37 -6.25 12.55
C ASN A 273 -12.48 -5.88 13.76
N LEU A 274 -11.86 -4.70 13.68
CA LEU A 274 -11.01 -4.16 14.73
C LEU A 274 -11.85 -3.64 15.88
N THR A 275 -11.52 -4.15 17.07
CA THR A 275 -12.14 -3.76 18.33
C THR A 275 -11.07 -3.47 19.36
N TYR A 276 -11.33 -2.52 20.25
CA TYR A 276 -10.44 -2.19 21.36
C TYR A 276 -11.25 -2.13 22.65
N ASP A 277 -10.79 -2.88 23.66
CA ASP A 277 -11.47 -2.98 24.96
C ASP A 277 -12.94 -3.42 24.82
N GLY A 278 -13.18 -4.37 23.90
CA GLY A 278 -14.50 -4.91 23.58
C GLY A 278 -15.39 -4.01 22.73
N ARG A 279 -14.97 -2.79 22.39
CA ARG A 279 -15.77 -1.82 21.61
C ARG A 279 -15.34 -1.78 20.15
N ASN A 280 -16.30 -1.54 19.26
CA ASN A 280 -16.05 -1.49 17.81
C ASN A 280 -15.25 -0.24 17.43
N VAL A 281 -14.30 -0.39 16.51
CA VAL A 281 -13.46 0.71 16.03
C VAL A 281 -13.51 0.81 14.50
N PHE A 282 -13.09 -0.24 13.79
CA PHE A 282 -13.08 -0.28 12.33
C PHE A 282 -13.60 -1.63 11.83
N TYR A 283 -14.47 -1.61 10.82
CA TYR A 283 -14.91 -2.83 10.15
C TYR A 283 -13.84 -3.36 9.19
N ARG A 284 -13.18 -2.48 8.42
CA ARG A 284 -12.18 -2.85 7.41
C ARG A 284 -11.15 -1.74 7.19
N LEU A 285 -9.87 -2.09 7.16
CA LEU A 285 -8.76 -1.18 6.83
C LEU A 285 -7.88 -1.79 5.73
N ALA A 286 -7.64 -1.04 4.65
CA ALA A 286 -6.74 -1.46 3.57
C ALA A 286 -6.19 -0.28 2.75
N LEU A 287 -5.08 -0.51 2.07
CA LEU A 287 -4.65 0.32 0.95
C LEU A 287 -5.45 -0.05 -0.29
N SER A 288 -6.32 0.86 -0.74
CA SER A 288 -7.29 0.62 -1.80
C SER A 288 -6.72 0.75 -3.20
N GLU A 289 -5.80 1.70 -3.38
CA GLU A 289 -5.13 1.93 -4.65
C GLU A 289 -3.81 2.70 -4.45
N MET A 290 -2.92 2.59 -5.42
CA MET A 290 -1.76 3.47 -5.53
C MET A 290 -1.47 3.71 -7.01
N THR A 291 -1.22 4.97 -7.39
CA THR A 291 -0.73 5.29 -8.74
C THR A 291 0.62 5.99 -8.72
N VAL A 292 1.47 5.67 -9.69
CA VAL A 292 2.82 6.21 -9.83
C VAL A 292 3.01 6.96 -11.16
N PRO A 293 2.45 8.18 -11.33
CA PRO A 293 2.59 8.95 -12.55
C PRO A 293 3.98 9.59 -12.67
N TYR A 294 4.64 9.40 -13.81
CA TYR A 294 5.92 10.04 -14.16
C TYR A 294 5.70 11.36 -14.91
N GLY A 295 6.59 12.32 -14.66
CA GLY A 295 6.54 13.69 -15.15
C GLY A 295 7.33 13.96 -16.44
N ASP A 296 7.97 12.95 -17.02
CA ASP A 296 8.67 13.11 -18.30
C ASP A 296 7.63 13.21 -19.44
N PRO A 297 7.56 14.35 -20.16
CA PRO A 297 6.54 14.57 -21.17
C PRO A 297 6.86 13.82 -22.48
N ARG A 298 8.05 13.23 -22.62
CA ARG A 298 8.51 12.65 -23.87
C ARG A 298 7.96 11.25 -24.05
N ARG A 299 7.85 10.81 -25.31
CA ARG A 299 7.33 9.49 -25.68
C ARG A 299 8.44 8.44 -25.55
N PRO A 300 8.17 7.25 -24.97
CA PRO A 300 6.90 6.77 -24.43
C PRO A 300 6.70 7.02 -22.92
N PHE A 301 7.59 7.76 -22.27
CA PHE A 301 7.61 7.94 -20.80
C PHE A 301 6.33 8.57 -20.23
N HIS A 302 5.64 9.41 -21.01
CA HIS A 302 4.36 10.00 -20.61
C HIS A 302 3.28 8.97 -20.25
N ARG A 303 3.41 7.72 -20.72
CA ARG A 303 2.52 6.60 -20.36
C ARG A 303 2.84 5.93 -19.03
N LYS A 304 4.04 6.17 -18.45
CA LYS A 304 4.44 5.58 -17.18
C LYS A 304 3.57 6.13 -16.06
N GLN A 305 2.52 5.39 -15.79
CA GLN A 305 1.56 5.60 -14.72
C GLN A 305 0.90 4.26 -14.45
N ALA A 306 1.56 3.50 -13.58
CA ALA A 306 1.02 2.27 -13.05
C ALA A 306 -0.04 2.57 -11.99
N PHE A 307 -1.02 1.68 -11.87
CA PHE A 307 -1.88 1.55 -10.70
C PHE A 307 -1.47 0.25 -10.01
N ASP A 308 -0.45 0.27 -9.15
CA ASP A 308 0.22 -0.96 -8.72
C ASP A 308 -0.72 -1.94 -8.01
N VAL A 309 -1.73 -1.42 -7.30
CA VAL A 309 -2.75 -2.25 -6.66
C VAL A 309 -3.68 -2.84 -7.74
N GLY A 310 -4.22 -2.02 -8.64
CA GLY A 310 -5.20 -2.47 -9.65
C GLY A 310 -4.65 -3.21 -10.88
N ASP A 311 -3.49 -2.80 -11.39
CA ASP A 311 -2.87 -3.30 -12.61
C ASP A 311 -2.11 -4.62 -12.35
N VAL A 312 -1.52 -4.76 -11.17
CA VAL A 312 -0.64 -5.88 -10.82
C VAL A 312 -1.16 -6.66 -9.61
N GLY A 313 -1.42 -5.97 -8.50
CA GLY A 313 -1.87 -6.56 -7.23
C GLY A 313 -0.74 -6.77 -6.23
N LEU A 314 -0.82 -6.09 -5.09
CA LEU A 314 0.16 -6.11 -4.02
C LEU A 314 0.33 -7.50 -3.38
N GLY A 315 -0.75 -8.27 -3.33
CA GLY A 315 -0.71 -9.66 -2.87
C GLY A 315 -0.06 -10.62 -3.88
N ILE A 316 -0.04 -10.27 -5.17
CA ILE A 316 0.73 -11.03 -6.17
C ILE A 316 2.23 -10.69 -6.06
N THR A 317 2.55 -9.43 -5.77
CA THR A 317 3.92 -8.91 -5.69
C THR A 317 4.53 -8.97 -4.29
N CYS A 318 3.85 -9.55 -3.30
CA CYS A 318 4.36 -9.63 -1.94
C CYS A 318 5.60 -10.53 -1.87
N ASN A 319 6.60 -10.12 -1.10
CA ASN A 319 7.80 -10.90 -0.89
C ASN A 319 7.56 -12.05 0.10
N GLN A 320 8.38 -13.09 0.01
CA GLN A 320 8.51 -14.08 1.07
C GLN A 320 9.43 -13.52 2.17
N LEU A 321 8.84 -13.09 3.28
CA LEU A 321 9.58 -12.51 4.39
C LEU A 321 10.34 -13.58 5.18
N SER A 322 11.57 -13.28 5.57
CA SER A 322 12.50 -14.20 6.23
C SER A 322 12.94 -13.72 7.61
N LEU A 323 13.08 -14.67 8.55
CA LEU A 323 13.52 -14.40 9.92
C LEU A 323 14.89 -13.70 9.95
N GLY A 324 14.99 -12.61 10.71
CA GLY A 324 16.24 -11.90 10.96
C GLY A 324 16.66 -10.93 9.87
N CYS A 325 15.90 -10.82 8.78
CA CYS A 325 16.15 -9.86 7.69
C CYS A 325 15.05 -8.79 7.65
N ASP A 326 13.82 -9.19 7.30
CA ASP A 326 12.74 -8.23 7.00
C ASP A 326 11.96 -7.78 8.25
N CYS A 327 11.78 -8.70 9.20
CA CYS A 327 11.12 -8.45 10.48
C CYS A 327 12.01 -8.97 11.62
N LEU A 328 12.29 -8.11 12.61
CA LEU A 328 13.27 -8.38 13.68
C LEU A 328 12.59 -8.65 15.02
N GLY A 329 12.99 -9.73 15.71
CA GLY A 329 12.45 -10.11 17.02
C GLY A 329 11.70 -11.44 16.99
N HIS A 330 10.56 -11.52 17.69
CA HIS A 330 9.74 -12.74 17.75
C HIS A 330 8.56 -12.63 16.78
N ILE A 331 8.62 -13.36 15.67
CA ILE A 331 7.76 -13.12 14.50
C ILE A 331 6.75 -14.25 14.28
N LYS A 332 5.49 -13.89 14.05
CA LYS A 332 4.48 -14.77 13.44
C LYS A 332 4.29 -14.37 11.98
N TYR A 333 4.36 -15.33 11.08
CA TYR A 333 4.06 -15.12 9.65
C TYR A 333 2.68 -15.65 9.27
N PHE A 334 2.02 -14.99 8.31
CA PHE A 334 0.87 -15.50 7.59
C PHE A 334 1.26 -15.80 6.15
N ASP A 335 0.73 -16.89 5.63
CA ASP A 335 0.86 -17.27 4.23
C ASP A 335 -0.33 -16.73 3.42
N GLY A 336 -0.13 -16.65 2.11
CA GLY A 336 -1.15 -16.31 1.14
C GLY A 336 -1.22 -17.34 0.02
N PHE A 337 -2.25 -17.23 -0.80
CA PHE A 337 -2.37 -18.03 -2.02
C PHE A 337 -2.73 -17.11 -3.17
N ARG A 338 -2.13 -17.38 -4.33
CA ARG A 338 -2.57 -16.86 -5.62
C ARG A 338 -2.83 -18.02 -6.57
N ILE A 339 -3.09 -17.70 -7.82
CA ILE A 339 -3.19 -18.69 -8.89
C ILE A 339 -2.07 -18.54 -9.91
N ASP A 340 -1.88 -19.60 -10.70
CA ASP A 340 -1.22 -19.52 -12.00
C ASP A 340 -2.25 -19.38 -13.14
N SER A 341 -1.76 -19.20 -14.36
CA SER A 341 -2.58 -19.00 -15.56
C SER A 341 -3.55 -20.16 -15.88
N GLN A 342 -3.34 -21.34 -15.29
CA GLN A 342 -4.16 -22.54 -15.48
C GLN A 342 -5.22 -22.74 -14.38
N GLY A 343 -5.25 -21.83 -13.40
CA GLY A 343 -6.14 -21.88 -12.25
C GLY A 343 -5.66 -22.86 -11.17
N ARG A 344 -4.35 -23.15 -11.10
CA ARG A 344 -3.78 -23.96 -10.01
C ARG A 344 -3.32 -23.06 -8.87
N PRO A 345 -3.51 -23.47 -7.60
CA PRO A 345 -3.08 -22.68 -6.45
C PRO A 345 -1.55 -22.60 -6.37
N VAL A 346 -1.04 -21.41 -6.09
CA VAL A 346 0.37 -21.12 -5.82
C VAL A 346 0.49 -20.62 -4.38
N HIS A 347 1.28 -21.33 -3.58
CA HIS A 347 1.52 -20.98 -2.17
C HIS A 347 2.52 -19.83 -2.07
N LEU A 348 2.12 -18.76 -1.40
CA LEU A 348 2.97 -17.63 -1.07
C LEU A 348 3.31 -17.73 0.43
N ARG A 349 4.57 -18.01 0.73
CA ARG A 349 5.02 -18.22 2.11
C ARG A 349 5.35 -16.89 2.77
N ASN A 350 5.01 -16.74 4.03
CA ASN A 350 5.42 -15.62 4.88
C ASN A 350 5.17 -14.23 4.27
N VAL A 351 3.99 -14.01 3.71
CA VAL A 351 3.66 -12.76 2.99
C VAL A 351 3.34 -11.60 3.92
N VAL A 352 2.92 -11.90 5.15
CA VAL A 352 2.67 -10.91 6.20
C VAL A 352 3.40 -11.33 7.46
N CYS A 353 4.09 -10.39 8.12
CA CYS A 353 4.69 -10.59 9.43
C CYS A 353 3.91 -9.84 10.52
N LEU A 354 3.79 -10.47 11.69
CA LEU A 354 3.16 -9.96 12.90
C LEU A 354 4.17 -10.07 14.04
N HIS A 355 4.47 -8.95 14.69
CA HIS A 355 5.43 -8.90 15.80
C HIS A 355 5.20 -7.70 16.69
N GLU A 356 5.85 -7.70 17.86
CA GLU A 356 5.82 -6.55 18.75
C GLU A 356 7.16 -5.80 18.70
N GLN A 357 7.11 -4.48 18.73
CA GLN A 357 8.29 -3.62 18.80
C GLN A 357 8.18 -2.61 19.92
N ASP A 358 9.32 -2.16 20.43
CA ASP A 358 9.39 -1.02 21.33
C ASP A 358 9.51 0.29 20.52
N ALA A 359 8.67 1.27 20.86
CA ALA A 359 8.62 2.58 20.23
C ALA A 359 8.87 3.71 21.23
N GLY A 360 9.76 3.49 22.20
CA GLY A 360 10.15 4.50 23.17
C GLY A 360 9.15 4.67 24.31
N ILE A 361 8.78 5.91 24.63
CA ILE A 361 7.91 6.24 25.77
C ILE A 361 6.47 6.42 25.31
N LEU A 362 5.53 5.75 25.99
CA LEU A 362 4.09 5.93 25.80
C LEU A 362 3.60 7.15 26.57
N HIS A 363 3.88 7.18 27.88
CA HIS A 363 3.62 8.34 28.71
C HIS A 363 4.62 8.44 29.86
N LYS A 364 4.90 9.67 30.30
CA LYS A 364 5.74 9.95 31.46
C LYS A 364 5.28 11.21 32.17
N HIS A 365 5.33 11.22 33.49
CA HIS A 365 5.18 12.43 34.29
C HIS A 365 6.13 12.39 35.49
N THR A 366 6.70 13.54 35.84
CA THR A 366 7.52 13.73 37.05
C THR A 366 6.95 14.87 37.87
N ASN A 367 6.61 14.61 39.13
CA ASN A 367 6.19 15.65 40.06
C ASN A 367 7.43 16.36 40.63
N TYR A 368 7.71 17.57 40.16
CA TYR A 368 8.90 18.32 40.58
C TYR A 368 8.96 18.61 42.09
N ARG A 369 7.82 18.58 42.81
CA ARG A 369 7.77 18.88 44.24
C ARG A 369 8.43 17.79 45.09
N ASN A 370 8.42 16.55 44.61
CA ASN A 370 8.94 15.39 45.33
C ASN A 370 9.86 14.50 44.48
N GLY A 371 10.09 14.84 43.21
CA GLY A 371 10.94 14.11 42.27
C GLY A 371 10.38 12.78 41.78
N GLN A 372 9.18 12.36 42.21
CA GLN A 372 8.61 11.08 41.82
C GLN A 372 8.19 11.08 40.36
N ALA A 373 8.51 10.00 39.64
CA ALA A 373 8.19 9.83 38.24
C ALA A 373 7.44 8.53 37.97
N THR A 374 6.47 8.59 37.05
CA THR A 374 5.83 7.42 36.44
C THR A 374 6.17 7.43 34.96
N VAL A 375 6.61 6.30 34.43
CA VAL A 375 6.96 6.12 33.02
C VAL A 375 6.46 4.78 32.51
N VAL A 376 5.88 4.78 31.32
CA VAL A 376 5.43 3.59 30.61
C VAL A 376 6.03 3.63 29.21
N ARG A 377 6.66 2.53 28.78
CA ARG A 377 7.19 2.35 27.42
C ARG A 377 6.08 2.03 26.44
N ASN A 378 6.26 2.44 25.19
CA ASN A 378 5.30 2.24 24.11
C ASN A 378 5.57 0.91 23.42
N ARG A 379 4.87 -0.15 23.81
CA ARG A 379 4.86 -1.39 23.05
C ARG A 379 3.85 -1.27 21.91
N GLN A 380 4.28 -1.58 20.69
CA GLN A 380 3.43 -1.59 19.51
C GLN A 380 3.34 -3.00 18.93
N LEU A 381 2.20 -3.32 18.32
CA LEU A 381 2.01 -4.49 17.48
C LEU A 381 2.05 -4.06 16.01
N VAL A 382 2.92 -4.68 15.23
CA VAL A 382 3.12 -4.36 13.81
C VAL A 382 2.65 -5.54 12.96
N VAL A 383 1.77 -5.26 12.00
CA VAL A 383 1.33 -6.16 10.93
C VAL A 383 1.85 -5.60 9.61
N GLN A 384 2.82 -6.25 8.98
CA GLN A 384 3.57 -5.70 7.84
C GLN A 384 3.61 -6.64 6.65
N MET A 385 3.56 -6.06 5.45
CA MET A 385 3.80 -6.71 4.16
C MET A 385 4.84 -5.90 3.38
N ILE A 386 5.71 -6.58 2.62
CA ILE A 386 6.65 -5.95 1.67
C ILE A 386 6.30 -6.43 0.27
N CYS A 387 6.25 -5.51 -0.70
CA CYS A 387 5.91 -5.79 -2.08
C CYS A 387 7.02 -5.28 -3.01
N THR A 388 7.43 -6.10 -3.98
CA THR A 388 8.32 -5.68 -5.08
C THR A 388 7.51 -5.50 -6.34
N VAL A 389 7.43 -4.27 -6.84
CA VAL A 389 6.77 -3.94 -8.10
C VAL A 389 7.85 -3.49 -9.09
N SER A 390 8.36 -4.45 -9.87
CA SER A 390 9.49 -4.24 -10.78
C SER A 390 10.71 -3.70 -10.03
N ASN A 391 11.00 -2.40 -10.17
CA ASN A 391 12.14 -1.72 -9.60
C ASN A 391 11.94 -1.24 -8.16
N TYR A 392 10.69 -1.02 -7.70
CA TYR A 392 10.41 -0.48 -6.37
C TYR A 392 10.07 -1.55 -5.35
N GLU A 393 10.44 -1.29 -4.10
CA GLU A 393 9.93 -1.98 -2.93
C GLU A 393 9.07 -1.03 -2.08
N TYR A 394 7.90 -1.53 -1.67
CA TYR A 394 7.01 -0.84 -0.73
C TYR A 394 6.80 -1.69 0.52
N ILE A 395 6.97 -1.08 1.68
CA ILE A 395 6.65 -1.68 2.96
C ILE A 395 5.38 -1.01 3.47
N PHE A 396 4.34 -1.81 3.68
CA PHE A 396 3.06 -1.38 4.22
C PHE A 396 2.87 -1.99 5.60
N ALA A 397 2.72 -1.16 6.62
CA ALA A 397 2.59 -1.60 8.01
C ALA A 397 1.39 -0.97 8.71
N TRP A 398 0.56 -1.82 9.33
CA TRP A 398 -0.41 -1.41 10.34
C TRP A 398 0.21 -1.56 11.72
N ILE A 399 0.26 -0.48 12.49
CA ILE A 399 0.91 -0.41 13.80
C ILE A 399 -0.15 -0.04 14.84
N LEU A 400 -0.39 -0.92 15.82
CA LEU A 400 -1.37 -0.71 16.89
C LEU A 400 -0.64 -0.44 18.22
N ASP A 401 -1.13 0.50 19.01
CA ASP A 401 -0.54 0.85 20.31
C ASP A 401 -1.45 0.52 21.51
N GLN A 402 -0.88 0.57 22.72
CA GLN A 402 -1.60 0.28 23.96
C GLN A 402 -2.57 1.41 24.40
N ALA A 403 -2.54 2.57 23.73
CA ALA A 403 -3.43 3.70 23.98
C ALA A 403 -4.64 3.73 23.02
N GLY A 404 -4.86 2.66 22.24
CA GLY A 404 -5.97 2.55 21.31
C GLY A 404 -5.72 3.24 19.96
N GLY A 405 -4.48 3.64 19.67
CA GLY A 405 -4.08 4.18 18.38
C GLY A 405 -3.80 3.11 17.32
N VAL A 406 -4.08 3.45 16.06
CA VAL A 406 -3.68 2.69 14.87
C VAL A 406 -2.90 3.63 13.94
N GLU A 407 -1.82 3.17 13.36
CA GLU A 407 -1.02 3.88 12.36
C GLU A 407 -0.91 3.03 11.10
N PHE A 408 -1.09 3.66 9.94
CA PHE A 408 -0.67 3.10 8.66
C PHE A 408 0.63 3.78 8.25
N GLU A 409 1.70 3.00 8.17
CA GLU A 409 3.02 3.46 7.75
C GLU A 409 3.33 2.89 6.36
N VAL A 410 3.77 3.77 5.46
CA VAL A 410 4.33 3.42 4.16
C VAL A 410 5.82 3.74 4.17
N ARG A 411 6.64 2.81 3.69
CA ARG A 411 8.04 3.06 3.36
C ARG A 411 8.30 2.71 1.91
N ALA A 412 8.78 3.66 1.12
CA ALA A 412 9.24 3.45 -0.25
C ALA A 412 10.76 3.28 -0.25
N THR A 413 11.26 2.24 -0.92
CA THR A 413 12.68 1.90 -1.08
C THR A 413 12.87 1.18 -2.42
N GLY A 414 14.04 0.66 -2.71
CA GLY A 414 14.30 -0.09 -3.94
C GLY A 414 15.03 0.76 -4.95
N ILE A 415 14.89 0.46 -6.24
CA ILE A 415 15.66 1.11 -7.30
C ILE A 415 14.76 2.06 -8.08
N LEU A 416 15.30 3.23 -8.45
CA LEU A 416 14.61 4.19 -9.30
C LEU A 416 14.29 3.57 -10.67
N SER A 417 13.12 3.87 -11.24
CA SER A 417 12.89 3.59 -12.66
C SER A 417 13.65 4.61 -13.50
N THR A 418 14.53 4.14 -14.37
CA THR A 418 15.50 4.99 -15.06
C THR A 418 15.24 5.10 -16.56
N ILE A 419 15.80 6.14 -17.15
CA ILE A 419 15.74 6.47 -18.57
C ILE A 419 17.15 6.75 -19.12
N PRO A 420 17.39 6.53 -20.42
CA PRO A 420 18.65 6.90 -21.03
C PRO A 420 18.76 8.43 -21.15
N ILE A 421 19.97 8.96 -20.96
CA ILE A 421 20.29 10.37 -21.17
C ILE A 421 21.62 10.48 -21.92
N ASP A 422 21.71 11.42 -22.86
CA ASP A 422 23.00 11.84 -23.42
C ASP A 422 23.54 12.95 -22.53
N ASP A 423 24.24 12.55 -21.47
CA ASP A 423 24.85 13.46 -20.49
C ASP A 423 26.13 14.14 -21.01
N ALA A 424 26.49 13.89 -22.28
CA ALA A 424 27.56 14.61 -22.94
C ALA A 424 27.30 16.13 -22.82
N GLN A 425 28.31 16.86 -22.37
CA GLN A 425 28.25 18.32 -22.14
C GLN A 425 27.40 18.76 -20.94
N GLY A 426 27.01 17.86 -20.04
CA GLY A 426 26.30 18.23 -18.81
C GLY A 426 24.85 18.62 -19.05
N LEU A 427 24.16 17.89 -19.94
CA LEU A 427 22.74 18.10 -20.21
C LEU A 427 21.91 17.98 -18.92
N GLU A 428 21.18 19.04 -18.59
CA GLU A 428 20.19 19.05 -17.52
C GLU A 428 18.79 18.98 -18.10
N LEU A 429 17.97 18.07 -17.56
CA LEU A 429 16.56 17.92 -17.92
C LEU A 429 15.70 18.47 -16.77
N PRO A 430 14.74 19.37 -17.01
CA PRO A 430 13.95 19.99 -15.93
C PRO A 430 12.90 19.05 -15.30
N PHE A 431 12.84 17.80 -15.75
CA PHE A 431 11.86 16.78 -15.33
C PHE A 431 12.55 15.46 -14.93
N SER A 432 13.87 15.45 -14.77
CA SER A 432 14.63 14.29 -14.31
C SER A 432 15.95 14.69 -13.66
N THR A 433 16.54 13.79 -12.87
CA THR A 433 17.86 13.98 -12.26
C THR A 433 18.84 12.98 -12.85
N PRO A 434 20.03 13.37 -13.35
CA PRO A 434 21.11 12.42 -13.63
C PRO A 434 21.57 11.74 -12.34
N VAL A 435 21.55 10.41 -12.30
CA VAL A 435 21.89 9.62 -11.09
C VAL A 435 23.13 8.73 -11.28
N GLY A 436 23.66 8.69 -12.50
CA GLY A 436 24.88 8.01 -12.87
C GLY A 436 25.24 8.31 -14.33
N PRO A 437 26.39 7.82 -14.82
CA PRO A 437 26.81 8.02 -16.21
C PRO A 437 25.78 7.46 -17.20
N GLY A 438 25.28 8.30 -18.10
CA GLY A 438 24.31 7.91 -19.14
C GLY A 438 22.92 7.53 -18.64
N VAL A 439 22.61 7.76 -17.35
CA VAL A 439 21.34 7.37 -16.73
C VAL A 439 20.70 8.52 -15.93
N SER A 440 19.42 8.73 -16.16
CA SER A 440 18.61 9.71 -15.43
C SER A 440 17.35 9.08 -14.85
N ALA A 441 16.87 9.63 -13.74
CA ALA A 441 15.63 9.21 -13.08
C ALA A 441 14.59 10.34 -13.22
N PRO A 442 13.47 10.11 -13.92
CA PRO A 442 12.45 11.14 -14.08
C PRO A 442 11.68 11.41 -12.80
N TYR A 443 11.21 12.65 -12.64
CA TYR A 443 10.37 13.06 -11.52
C TYR A 443 9.04 12.31 -11.57
N HIS A 444 8.52 11.93 -10.41
CA HIS A 444 7.27 11.18 -10.32
C HIS A 444 6.61 11.37 -8.95
N GLN A 445 5.38 10.88 -8.81
CA GLN A 445 4.68 10.86 -7.52
C GLN A 445 4.31 9.43 -7.19
N HIS A 446 4.33 9.06 -5.91
CA HIS A 446 3.65 7.87 -5.40
C HIS A 446 2.40 8.36 -4.67
N ILE A 447 1.22 8.11 -5.24
CA ILE A 447 -0.06 8.61 -4.72
C ILE A 447 -0.86 7.42 -4.19
N PHE A 448 -1.04 7.37 -2.87
CA PHE A 448 -1.70 6.29 -2.15
C PHE A 448 -3.15 6.66 -1.84
N ASN A 449 -4.03 5.67 -1.79
CA ASN A 449 -5.38 5.83 -1.23
C ASN A 449 -5.68 4.76 -0.18
N LEU A 450 -5.97 5.20 1.04
CA LEU A 450 -6.45 4.35 2.12
C LEU A 450 -7.97 4.31 2.11
N ARG A 451 -8.55 3.10 2.17
CA ARG A 451 -9.98 2.88 2.43
C ARG A 451 -10.19 2.46 3.87
N VAL A 452 -10.91 3.29 4.61
CA VAL A 452 -11.27 3.10 6.01
C VAL A 452 -12.77 2.93 6.09
N ASP A 453 -13.19 1.72 6.45
CA ASP A 453 -14.57 1.43 6.78
C ASP A 453 -14.71 1.43 8.32
N PRO A 454 -15.21 2.54 8.92
CA PRO A 454 -15.33 2.67 10.36
C PRO A 454 -16.47 1.87 10.96
N ALA A 455 -16.31 1.55 12.23
CA ALA A 455 -17.35 1.02 13.08
C ALA A 455 -17.23 1.63 14.49
N VAL A 456 -17.02 2.95 14.57
CA VAL A 456 -16.73 3.64 15.83
C VAL A 456 -17.92 3.48 16.78
N ASP A 457 -17.76 2.59 17.77
CA ASP A 457 -18.80 2.18 18.72
C ASP A 457 -20.14 1.76 18.06
N GLY A 458 -20.08 1.24 16.83
CA GLY A 458 -21.24 0.89 16.01
C GLY A 458 -21.04 1.26 14.54
N PHE A 459 -21.91 0.75 13.67
CA PHE A 459 -21.79 0.88 12.20
C PHE A 459 -22.49 2.11 11.60
N SER A 460 -23.03 2.99 12.45
CA SER A 460 -23.63 4.25 12.04
C SER A 460 -22.75 5.39 12.53
N ASN A 461 -21.99 5.99 11.61
CA ASN A 461 -21.01 7.01 11.93
C ASN A 461 -21.22 8.26 11.08
N THR A 462 -20.63 9.36 11.54
CA THR A 462 -20.63 10.66 10.87
C THR A 462 -19.17 11.11 10.72
N VAL A 463 -18.81 11.56 9.53
CA VAL A 463 -17.49 12.18 9.29
C VAL A 463 -17.62 13.69 9.48
N VAL A 464 -16.69 14.26 10.25
CA VAL A 464 -16.57 15.70 10.46
C VAL A 464 -15.13 16.14 10.26
N TYR A 465 -14.92 17.42 10.03
CA TYR A 465 -13.62 18.05 10.22
C TYR A 465 -13.72 19.22 11.19
N GLU A 466 -12.63 19.50 11.90
CA GLU A 466 -12.49 20.61 12.82
C GLU A 466 -11.35 21.51 12.38
N ASP A 467 -11.66 22.81 12.27
CA ASP A 467 -10.68 23.87 12.02
C ASP A 467 -10.43 24.64 13.33
N SER A 468 -9.18 24.99 13.59
CA SER A 468 -8.83 25.84 14.73
C SER A 468 -8.83 27.30 14.26
N VAL A 469 -9.76 28.11 14.75
CA VAL A 469 -9.96 29.49 14.33
C VAL A 469 -9.90 30.45 15.52
N PRO A 470 -9.46 31.70 15.34
CA PRO A 470 -9.54 32.71 16.39
C PRO A 470 -10.96 32.84 16.94
N LEU A 471 -11.09 33.11 18.25
CA LEU A 471 -12.37 33.37 18.88
C LEU A 471 -12.93 34.69 18.32
N ASP A 472 -14.11 34.66 17.71
CA ASP A 472 -14.84 35.87 17.35
C ASP A 472 -15.74 36.31 18.52
N PRO A 473 -15.47 37.46 19.17
CA PRO A 473 -16.28 37.92 20.29
C PRO A 473 -17.74 38.19 19.94
N GLN A 474 -18.03 38.56 18.69
CA GLN A 474 -19.40 38.83 18.23
C GLN A 474 -20.16 37.53 18.01
N GLU A 475 -19.52 36.52 17.39
CA GLU A 475 -20.15 35.21 17.16
C GLU A 475 -20.45 34.48 18.48
N HIS A 476 -19.52 34.54 19.43
CA HIS A 476 -19.60 33.74 20.66
C HIS A 476 -20.13 34.50 21.88
N GLY A 477 -20.23 35.83 21.81
CA GLY A 477 -20.65 36.65 22.96
C GLY A 477 -19.65 36.62 24.12
N ILE A 478 -18.37 36.39 23.83
CA ILE A 478 -17.27 36.29 24.81
C ILE A 478 -16.22 37.33 24.43
N ASP A 479 -15.96 38.29 25.32
CA ASP A 479 -14.89 39.26 25.12
C ASP A 479 -13.51 38.57 25.14
N ASP A 480 -12.62 38.99 24.24
CA ASP A 480 -11.22 38.52 24.17
C ASP A 480 -10.24 39.70 24.27
N PRO A 481 -10.14 40.34 25.45
CA PRO A 481 -9.37 41.58 25.62
C PRO A 481 -7.87 41.40 25.43
N TYR A 482 -7.39 40.16 25.37
CA TYR A 482 -5.97 39.84 25.20
C TYR A 482 -5.64 39.21 23.83
N GLY A 483 -6.65 38.93 23.00
CA GLY A 483 -6.46 38.40 21.65
C GLY A 483 -5.81 37.01 21.59
N VAL A 484 -6.07 36.17 22.59
CA VAL A 484 -5.46 34.82 22.70
C VAL A 484 -6.49 33.70 22.54
N GLY A 485 -7.77 34.04 22.45
CA GLY A 485 -8.86 33.09 22.32
C GLY A 485 -8.87 32.42 20.96
N TYR A 486 -9.12 31.11 20.96
CA TYR A 486 -9.43 30.35 19.75
C TYR A 486 -10.47 29.27 20.07
N VAL A 487 -11.17 28.83 19.03
CA VAL A 487 -12.20 27.78 19.11
C VAL A 487 -11.97 26.73 18.04
N ALA A 488 -12.48 25.53 18.29
CA ALA A 488 -12.59 24.49 17.28
C ALA A 488 -13.94 24.64 16.57
N ARG A 489 -13.92 24.97 15.28
CA ARG A 489 -15.12 25.02 14.44
C ARG A 489 -15.31 23.69 13.74
N THR A 490 -16.37 22.97 14.09
CA THR A 490 -16.71 21.67 13.48
C THR A 490 -17.60 21.85 12.27
N THR A 491 -17.21 21.23 11.14
CA THR A 491 -18.07 21.07 9.96
C THR A 491 -18.45 19.60 9.80
N VAL A 492 -19.74 19.33 9.64
CA VAL A 492 -20.25 17.99 9.33
C VAL A 492 -20.27 17.79 7.83
N LEU A 493 -19.73 16.67 7.36
CA LEU A 493 -19.93 16.23 5.98
C LEU A 493 -21.25 15.47 5.94
N ASP A 494 -22.29 16.09 5.38
CA ASP A 494 -23.65 15.55 5.41
C ASP A 494 -24.02 14.73 4.16
N ARG A 495 -23.29 14.95 3.06
CA ARG A 495 -23.40 14.21 1.81
C ARG A 495 -22.09 13.55 1.42
N ALA A 496 -22.21 12.44 0.69
CA ALA A 496 -21.09 11.83 0.01
C ALA A 496 -20.41 12.89 -0.88
N GLY A 497 -19.09 12.95 -0.80
CA GLY A 497 -18.33 14.08 -1.31
C GLY A 497 -16.89 14.04 -0.84
N PHE A 498 -16.30 15.22 -0.68
CA PHE A 498 -14.89 15.37 -0.34
C PHE A 498 -14.66 16.54 0.62
N ALA A 499 -13.49 16.52 1.24
CA ALA A 499 -12.93 17.67 1.93
C ALA A 499 -11.40 17.59 1.88
N ASP A 500 -10.77 18.76 1.90
CA ASP A 500 -9.32 18.86 1.75
C ASP A 500 -8.64 19.19 3.08
N THR A 501 -7.40 18.73 3.22
CA THR A 501 -6.51 19.16 4.31
C THR A 501 -6.24 20.65 4.21
N ASP A 502 -6.15 21.32 5.35
CA ASP A 502 -5.82 22.74 5.43
C ASP A 502 -4.80 22.96 6.55
N VAL A 503 -3.57 23.31 6.17
CA VAL A 503 -2.45 23.47 7.11
C VAL A 503 -2.61 24.76 7.92
N GLU A 504 -3.13 25.82 7.34
CA GLU A 504 -3.30 27.12 8.00
C GLU A 504 -4.37 27.06 9.08
N LEU A 505 -5.43 26.27 8.85
CA LEU A 505 -6.49 26.03 9.83
C LEU A 505 -6.18 24.89 10.80
N GLY A 506 -5.05 24.19 10.62
CA GLY A 506 -4.72 22.99 11.38
C GLY A 506 -5.82 21.93 11.30
N ARG A 507 -6.46 21.78 10.12
CA ARG A 507 -7.67 20.97 9.95
C ARG A 507 -7.44 19.52 10.35
N VAL A 508 -8.38 18.99 11.12
CA VAL A 508 -8.37 17.61 11.59
C VAL A 508 -9.69 16.92 11.26
N PHE A 509 -9.61 15.72 10.69
CA PHE A 509 -10.78 14.88 10.44
C PHE A 509 -11.11 14.02 11.67
N LYS A 510 -12.40 13.77 11.89
CA LYS A 510 -12.87 12.81 12.90
C LYS A 510 -14.02 11.98 12.33
N ILE A 511 -14.02 10.71 12.69
CA ILE A 511 -15.13 9.79 12.47
C ILE A 511 -15.77 9.57 13.83
N ARG A 512 -17.05 9.93 13.99
CA ARG A 512 -17.73 9.91 15.28
C ARG A 512 -19.05 9.15 15.23
N ASN A 513 -19.53 8.75 16.40
CA ASN A 513 -20.85 8.14 16.56
C ASN A 513 -21.72 9.07 17.40
N ASP A 514 -22.71 9.70 16.77
CA ASP A 514 -23.55 10.71 17.42
C ASP A 514 -24.50 10.11 18.47
N ALA A 515 -24.74 8.80 18.42
CA ALA A 515 -25.60 8.11 19.38
C ALA A 515 -24.90 7.78 20.71
N VAL A 516 -23.57 7.85 20.77
CA VAL A 516 -22.81 7.56 21.98
C VAL A 516 -22.06 8.80 22.45
N ILE A 517 -22.49 9.32 23.60
CA ILE A 517 -21.90 10.52 24.20
C ILE A 517 -20.89 10.12 25.28
N ASN A 518 -19.67 10.63 25.13
CA ASN A 518 -18.64 10.51 26.15
C ASN A 518 -19.05 11.23 27.45
N ALA A 519 -18.90 10.57 28.60
CA ALA A 519 -19.40 11.07 29.87
C ALA A 519 -18.63 12.30 30.39
N VAL A 520 -17.35 12.43 30.02
CA VAL A 520 -16.46 13.50 30.48
C VAL A 520 -16.57 14.73 29.59
N SER A 521 -16.34 14.57 28.29
CA SER A 521 -16.33 15.69 27.33
C SER A 521 -17.74 16.15 26.94
N ARG A 522 -18.78 15.32 27.17
CA ARG A 522 -20.16 15.56 26.72
C ARG A 522 -20.27 15.72 25.20
N ARG A 523 -19.34 15.15 24.45
CA ARG A 523 -19.32 15.11 22.99
C ARG A 523 -19.52 13.67 22.49
N PRO A 524 -19.98 13.47 21.24
CA PRO A 524 -19.93 12.17 20.59
C PRO A 524 -18.55 11.52 20.69
N VAL A 525 -18.51 10.21 20.91
CA VAL A 525 -17.25 9.43 20.83
C VAL A 525 -16.72 9.45 19.41
N ALA A 526 -15.40 9.55 19.26
CA ALA A 526 -14.78 9.66 17.94
C ALA A 526 -13.40 9.00 17.85
N TYR A 527 -12.98 8.69 16.63
CA TYR A 527 -11.59 8.53 16.24
C TYR A 527 -11.17 9.72 15.37
N LYS A 528 -10.08 10.38 15.78
CA LYS A 528 -9.40 11.42 15.01
C LYS A 528 -8.52 10.76 13.95
N VAL A 529 -8.57 11.25 12.73
CA VAL A 529 -7.67 10.89 11.64
C VAL A 529 -6.65 12.02 11.47
N GLN A 530 -5.38 11.73 11.75
CA GLN A 530 -4.24 12.57 11.39
C GLN A 530 -3.86 12.26 9.95
N THR A 531 -4.51 12.96 9.03
CA THR A 531 -4.22 12.91 7.60
C THR A 531 -2.84 13.46 7.29
N VAL A 532 -2.24 13.00 6.20
CA VAL A 532 -1.03 13.58 5.62
C VAL A 532 -1.45 14.71 4.68
N ALA A 533 -1.01 15.94 4.97
CA ALA A 533 -1.13 17.03 4.02
C ALA A 533 -0.01 16.89 2.96
N SER A 534 -0.38 16.57 1.73
CA SER A 534 0.55 16.34 0.62
C SER A 534 0.10 17.03 -0.66
N GLN A 535 1.03 17.20 -1.61
CA GLN A 535 0.72 17.75 -2.93
C GLN A 535 -0.22 16.83 -3.71
N ARG A 536 -1.17 17.40 -4.46
CA ARG A 536 -2.01 16.66 -5.41
C ARG A 536 -1.20 16.25 -6.65
N MET A 537 -1.80 15.46 -7.53
CA MET A 537 -1.18 15.13 -8.82
C MET A 537 -0.78 16.40 -9.59
N LEU A 538 0.45 16.42 -10.10
CA LEU A 538 1.02 17.56 -10.85
C LEU A 538 0.58 17.58 -12.32
N MET A 539 0.18 16.42 -12.85
CA MET A 539 -0.23 16.29 -14.24
C MET A 539 -1.52 17.07 -14.51
N SER A 540 -1.56 17.72 -15.68
CA SER A 540 -2.71 18.54 -16.09
C SER A 540 -4.01 17.73 -16.08
N ALA A 541 -5.12 18.37 -15.69
CA ALA A 541 -6.46 17.76 -15.68
C ALA A 541 -6.90 17.16 -17.04
N ARG A 542 -6.34 17.67 -18.15
CA ARG A 542 -6.55 17.13 -19.51
C ARG A 542 -5.88 15.77 -19.78
N SER A 543 -4.93 15.36 -18.94
CA SER A 543 -4.15 14.14 -19.14
C SER A 543 -4.98 12.90 -18.81
N PHE A 544 -4.63 11.75 -19.39
CA PHE A 544 -5.14 10.46 -18.92
C PHE A 544 -4.78 10.21 -17.46
N ASN A 545 -3.67 10.78 -16.97
CA ASN A 545 -3.24 10.62 -15.58
C ASN A 545 -4.28 11.13 -14.59
N ALA A 546 -4.66 12.40 -14.72
CA ALA A 546 -5.70 12.97 -13.88
C ALA A 546 -7.05 12.24 -14.07
N ARG A 547 -7.40 11.92 -15.32
CA ARG A 547 -8.67 11.27 -15.67
C ARG A 547 -8.84 9.86 -15.09
N ARG A 548 -7.76 9.07 -15.01
CA ARG A 548 -7.77 7.68 -14.51
C ARG A 548 -7.70 7.62 -12.98
N ALA A 549 -7.01 8.57 -12.35
CA ALA A 549 -6.73 8.58 -10.91
C ALA A 549 -7.53 9.64 -10.14
N ARG A 550 -8.81 9.86 -10.44
CA ARG A 550 -9.57 10.99 -9.87
C ARG A 550 -9.65 11.02 -8.35
N PHE A 551 -9.38 9.92 -7.66
CA PHE A 551 -9.17 9.90 -6.21
C PHE A 551 -8.09 10.90 -5.73
N HIS A 552 -7.16 11.32 -6.60
CA HIS A 552 -6.15 12.32 -6.31
C HIS A 552 -6.70 13.76 -6.18
N GLU A 553 -7.90 14.03 -6.69
CA GLU A 553 -8.44 15.39 -6.80
C GLU A 553 -8.67 16.02 -5.42
N HIS A 554 -8.87 15.20 -4.38
CA HIS A 554 -9.09 15.64 -3.01
C HIS A 554 -8.34 14.77 -2.00
N ALA A 555 -7.98 15.36 -0.85
CA ALA A 555 -7.24 14.66 0.21
C ALA A 555 -8.11 13.63 0.96
N VAL A 556 -9.40 13.93 1.13
CA VAL A 556 -10.38 13.03 1.77
C VAL A 556 -11.63 12.94 0.92
N TRP A 557 -12.13 11.72 0.76
CA TRP A 557 -13.47 11.44 0.25
C TRP A 557 -14.30 10.72 1.30
N VAL A 558 -15.60 10.96 1.28
CA VAL A 558 -16.57 10.24 2.12
C VAL A 558 -17.67 9.71 1.23
N THR A 559 -17.97 8.42 1.36
CA THR A 559 -19.04 7.76 0.61
C THR A 559 -19.96 7.01 1.57
N ARG A 560 -21.18 6.71 1.13
CA ARG A 560 -22.01 5.71 1.81
C ARG A 560 -21.55 4.32 1.40
N HIS A 561 -21.40 3.41 2.36
CA HIS A 561 -20.99 2.03 2.11
C HIS A 561 -21.92 1.33 1.11
N ARG A 562 -21.32 0.62 0.15
CA ARG A 562 -21.96 -0.39 -0.69
C ARG A 562 -20.98 -1.55 -0.88
N ASP A 563 -21.50 -2.78 -0.87
CA ASP A 563 -20.68 -3.97 -1.11
C ASP A 563 -20.04 -3.90 -2.51
N GLY A 564 -18.77 -4.32 -2.62
CA GLY A 564 -18.00 -4.26 -3.86
C GLY A 564 -17.33 -2.91 -4.17
N GLU A 565 -17.66 -1.83 -3.46
CA GLU A 565 -16.97 -0.52 -3.59
C GLU A 565 -15.69 -0.50 -2.76
N LEU A 566 -14.63 -1.13 -3.30
CA LEU A 566 -13.35 -1.34 -2.61
C LEU A 566 -12.19 -0.51 -3.17
N PHE A 567 -12.23 -0.10 -4.44
CA PHE A 567 -11.05 0.38 -5.17
C PHE A 567 -11.19 1.83 -5.61
N ALA A 568 -10.29 2.70 -5.16
CA ALA A 568 -10.40 4.15 -5.33
C ALA A 568 -10.34 4.63 -6.79
N ALA A 569 -9.71 3.87 -7.68
CA ALA A 569 -9.69 4.14 -9.12
C ALA A 569 -10.66 3.28 -9.94
N GLY A 570 -11.37 2.35 -9.30
CA GLY A 570 -12.27 1.38 -9.93
C GLY A 570 -11.69 -0.03 -10.03
N GLU A 571 -12.53 -0.98 -10.48
CA GLU A 571 -12.20 -2.40 -10.51
C GLU A 571 -11.12 -2.75 -11.55
N PHE A 572 -11.12 -2.12 -12.72
CA PHE A 572 -10.18 -2.40 -13.80
C PHE A 572 -9.40 -1.15 -14.22
N THR A 573 -8.17 -1.02 -13.74
CA THR A 573 -7.30 0.15 -13.96
C THR A 573 -6.38 0.01 -15.17
N ASN A 574 -6.09 -1.22 -15.60
CA ASN A 574 -5.14 -1.47 -16.67
C ASN A 574 -5.67 -0.93 -17.99
N GLN A 575 -4.90 -0.04 -18.64
CA GLN A 575 -5.31 0.73 -19.83
C GLN A 575 -6.66 1.48 -19.68
N SER A 576 -7.09 1.78 -18.45
CA SER A 576 -8.33 2.53 -18.22
C SER A 576 -8.26 3.93 -18.85
N ARG A 577 -9.41 4.49 -19.22
CA ARG A 577 -9.50 5.84 -19.84
C ARG A 577 -9.98 6.89 -18.85
N LEU A 578 -10.73 6.45 -17.87
CA LEU A 578 -11.40 7.24 -16.85
C LEU A 578 -11.39 6.43 -15.55
N SER A 579 -11.43 7.13 -14.43
CA SER A 579 -11.69 6.54 -13.13
C SER A 579 -13.13 6.06 -13.05
N THR A 580 -13.36 4.94 -12.36
CA THR A 580 -14.70 4.41 -12.03
C THR A 580 -14.82 4.09 -10.54
N GLY A 581 -14.01 4.78 -9.72
CA GLY A 581 -13.85 4.51 -8.30
C GLY A 581 -14.52 5.56 -7.41
N VAL A 582 -13.77 6.05 -6.42
CA VAL A 582 -14.31 6.87 -5.32
C VAL A 582 -14.95 8.17 -5.78
N ASP A 583 -14.48 8.75 -6.89
CA ASP A 583 -15.06 9.94 -7.50
C ASP A 583 -16.49 9.68 -7.98
N THR A 584 -16.73 8.51 -8.59
CA THR A 584 -18.06 8.05 -9.03
C THR A 584 -18.93 7.71 -7.83
N TYR A 585 -18.35 7.13 -6.79
CA TYR A 585 -19.08 6.77 -5.58
C TYR A 585 -19.56 7.99 -4.80
N ALA A 586 -18.69 8.99 -4.66
CA ALA A 586 -18.97 10.25 -3.99
C ALA A 586 -19.96 11.12 -4.78
N ALA A 587 -19.88 11.13 -6.11
CA ALA A 587 -20.77 11.91 -6.98
C ALA A 587 -22.26 11.55 -6.85
N ARG A 588 -22.61 10.43 -6.21
CA ARG A 588 -24.01 10.08 -5.90
C ARG A 588 -24.67 11.05 -4.93
N GLY A 589 -23.90 11.76 -4.09
CA GLY A 589 -24.45 12.67 -3.09
C GLY A 589 -25.36 11.97 -2.08
N ASP A 590 -25.08 10.68 -1.79
CA ASP A 590 -25.80 9.91 -0.78
C ASP A 590 -25.73 10.62 0.59
N ASP A 591 -26.76 10.50 1.43
CA ASP A 591 -26.68 10.95 2.83
C ASP A 591 -25.61 10.13 3.58
N VAL A 592 -24.81 10.80 4.42
CA VAL A 592 -23.70 10.17 5.18
C VAL A 592 -23.69 10.54 6.67
N VAL A 593 -24.70 11.24 7.18
CA VAL A 593 -24.82 11.52 8.63
C VAL A 593 -25.45 10.33 9.34
N ASN A 594 -24.76 9.77 10.35
CA ASN A 594 -25.23 8.58 11.09
C ASN A 594 -25.57 7.40 10.17
N GLN A 595 -24.77 7.23 9.12
CA GLN A 595 -24.91 6.13 8.17
C GLN A 595 -23.72 5.18 8.26
N ASP A 596 -23.81 4.05 7.55
CA ASP A 596 -22.65 3.25 7.23
C ASP A 596 -21.83 3.98 6.17
N VAL A 597 -20.73 4.62 6.60
CA VAL A 597 -19.89 5.48 5.77
C VAL A 597 -18.57 4.81 5.48
N VAL A 598 -17.88 5.25 4.42
CA VAL A 598 -16.50 4.88 4.13
C VAL A 598 -15.70 6.17 3.99
N PHE A 599 -14.57 6.22 4.68
CA PHE A 599 -13.60 7.32 4.65
C PHE A 599 -12.44 6.91 3.76
N TRP A 600 -12.10 7.73 2.77
CA TRP A 600 -11.01 7.47 1.84
C TRP A 600 -9.99 8.58 1.97
N HIS A 601 -8.73 8.24 2.20
CA HIS A 601 -7.67 9.24 2.34
C HIS A 601 -6.61 9.08 1.26
N THR A 602 -6.46 10.12 0.46
CA THR A 602 -5.42 10.26 -0.54
C THR A 602 -4.25 11.05 0.04
N PHE A 603 -3.04 10.53 -0.11
CA PHE A 603 -1.81 11.23 0.22
C PHE A 603 -0.70 10.81 -0.74
N ALA A 604 0.33 11.64 -0.88
CA ALA A 604 1.36 11.44 -1.88
C ALA A 604 2.77 11.73 -1.37
N LEU A 605 3.72 10.95 -1.88
CA LEU A 605 5.12 11.32 -1.96
C LEU A 605 5.38 11.94 -3.34
N THR A 606 5.90 13.17 -3.38
CA THR A 606 6.39 13.77 -4.64
C THR A 606 7.88 13.61 -4.69
N HIS A 607 8.35 12.73 -5.58
CA HIS A 607 9.74 12.30 -5.63
C HIS A 607 10.47 12.97 -6.78
N ASN A 608 11.34 13.91 -6.42
CA ASN A 608 12.37 14.44 -7.30
C ASN A 608 13.66 13.69 -6.95
N PRO A 609 14.05 12.65 -7.74
CA PRO A 609 15.14 11.77 -7.33
C PRO A 609 16.45 12.51 -7.15
N ARG A 610 17.30 11.96 -6.29
CA ARG A 610 18.64 12.49 -6.01
C ARG A 610 19.69 11.41 -6.26
N PRO A 611 20.97 11.76 -6.47
CA PRO A 611 22.03 10.76 -6.59
C PRO A 611 22.10 9.80 -5.39
N GLU A 612 21.76 10.24 -4.18
CA GLU A 612 21.72 9.38 -2.99
C GLU A 612 20.64 8.29 -3.04
N ASP A 613 19.66 8.42 -3.94
CA ASP A 613 18.60 7.43 -4.14
C ASP A 613 19.06 6.31 -5.10
N PHE A 614 20.29 6.36 -5.63
CA PHE A 614 20.86 5.41 -6.59
C PHE A 614 22.22 4.89 -6.10
N PRO A 615 22.56 3.59 -6.28
CA PRO A 615 21.88 2.55 -7.07
C PRO A 615 20.70 1.86 -6.37
N VAL A 616 20.49 2.12 -5.08
CA VAL A 616 19.32 1.66 -4.31
C VAL A 616 18.96 2.74 -3.29
N MET A 617 17.68 3.09 -3.27
CA MET A 617 17.16 4.23 -2.52
C MET A 617 17.05 3.91 -1.02
N PRO A 618 17.55 4.78 -0.13
CA PRO A 618 17.22 4.73 1.29
C PRO A 618 15.73 4.96 1.52
N VAL A 619 15.15 4.32 2.52
CA VAL A 619 13.72 4.43 2.83
C VAL A 619 13.25 5.89 2.98
N GLU A 620 12.18 6.24 2.28
CA GLU A 620 11.34 7.40 2.56
C GLU A 620 10.00 6.97 3.15
N ARG A 621 9.49 7.71 4.15
CA ARG A 621 8.36 7.27 4.99
C ARG A 621 7.23 8.29 5.09
N LEU A 622 6.00 7.80 5.02
CA LEU A 622 4.76 8.53 5.34
C LEU A 622 3.90 7.73 6.33
N SER A 623 3.20 8.42 7.23
CA SER A 623 2.30 7.78 8.22
C SER A 623 0.96 8.50 8.34
N VAL A 624 -0.12 7.73 8.41
CA VAL A 624 -1.48 8.18 8.73
C VAL A 624 -1.88 7.60 10.08
N HIS A 625 -2.33 8.44 11.02
CA HIS A 625 -2.68 7.96 12.37
C HIS A 625 -4.18 8.08 12.65
N PHE A 626 -4.73 7.07 13.30
CA PHE A 626 -6.07 7.02 13.84
C PHE A 626 -5.97 6.98 15.36
N LYS A 627 -6.52 7.98 16.04
CA LYS A 627 -6.39 8.12 17.51
C LYS A 627 -7.75 8.28 18.17
N PRO A 628 -8.02 7.62 19.30
CA PRO A 628 -9.25 7.83 20.04
C PRO A 628 -9.35 9.29 20.49
N ALA A 629 -10.49 9.93 20.22
CA ALA A 629 -10.76 11.33 20.54
C ALA A 629 -12.08 11.41 21.30
N GLY A 630 -12.00 11.40 22.63
CA GLY A 630 -13.18 11.24 23.48
C GLY A 630 -13.83 9.86 23.37
N PHE A 631 -13.18 8.87 22.74
CA PHE A 631 -13.66 7.49 22.72
C PHE A 631 -13.66 6.88 24.13
N HIS A 632 -12.59 7.14 24.90
CA HIS A 632 -12.48 6.75 26.31
C HIS A 632 -12.64 7.97 27.23
N ASP A 633 -13.11 7.73 28.47
CA ASP A 633 -13.27 8.78 29.48
C ASP A 633 -11.94 9.27 30.09
N LYS A 634 -10.86 8.53 29.88
CA LYS A 634 -9.50 8.84 30.32
C LYS A 634 -8.50 8.09 29.45
N ASN A 635 -7.21 8.34 29.66
CA ASN A 635 -6.15 7.59 28.98
C ASN A 635 -6.35 6.06 29.19
N PRO A 636 -6.60 5.28 28.12
CA PRO A 636 -6.88 3.84 28.22
C PRO A 636 -5.64 3.00 28.53
N ALA A 637 -4.44 3.59 28.49
CA ALA A 637 -3.17 2.94 28.79
C ALA A 637 -2.72 3.07 30.26
N LEU A 638 -3.54 3.63 31.15
CA LEU A 638 -3.18 3.81 32.56
C LEU A 638 -3.04 2.49 33.33
N ASP A 639 -3.53 1.38 32.79
CA ASP A 639 -3.36 0.03 33.32
C ASP A 639 -2.17 -0.72 32.72
N VAL A 640 -1.43 -0.10 31.79
CA VAL A 640 -0.16 -0.64 31.32
C VAL A 640 0.88 -0.55 32.45
N PRO A 641 1.59 -1.64 32.76
CA PRO A 641 2.58 -1.63 33.83
C PRO A 641 3.63 -0.53 33.68
N SER A 642 3.96 0.12 34.80
CA SER A 642 5.07 1.08 34.85
C SER A 642 6.37 0.37 34.49
N SER A 643 7.19 1.04 33.69
CA SER A 643 8.44 0.48 33.18
C SER A 643 9.52 0.45 34.25
N GLN A 644 10.09 -0.72 34.47
CA GLN A 644 11.09 -0.95 35.52
C GLN A 644 12.39 -1.49 34.96
N GLN A 645 13.51 -1.09 35.55
CA GLN A 645 14.84 -1.62 35.20
C GLN A 645 14.95 -3.12 35.47
N ALA A 646 14.25 -3.63 36.49
CA ALA A 646 14.21 -5.05 36.82
C ALA A 646 13.64 -5.90 35.66
N GLU A 647 12.79 -5.32 34.81
CA GLU A 647 12.15 -5.98 33.66
C GLU A 647 12.86 -5.62 32.35
N ASN A 648 13.17 -4.34 32.13
CA ASN A 648 13.74 -3.84 30.86
C ASN A 648 15.23 -4.13 30.69
N LYS A 649 15.96 -4.45 31.78
CA LYS A 649 17.36 -4.88 31.78
C LYS A 649 18.33 -4.00 30.97
N SER A 650 18.13 -2.69 30.91
CA SER A 650 19.07 -1.78 30.21
C SER A 650 20.45 -1.79 30.87
N THR A 651 21.53 -1.67 30.10
CA THR A 651 22.91 -1.65 30.63
C THR A 651 23.48 -0.24 30.60
N LEU A 652 24.09 0.21 31.71
CA LEU A 652 24.77 1.51 31.77
C LEU A 652 26.11 1.41 31.04
N VAL A 653 26.42 2.40 30.19
CA VAL A 653 27.76 2.56 29.61
C VAL A 653 28.62 3.31 30.62
N GLU A 654 29.68 2.67 31.11
CA GLU A 654 30.67 3.34 31.98
C GLU A 654 31.50 4.33 31.16
N ALA A 655 31.58 5.58 31.60
CA ALA A 655 32.43 6.58 30.98
C ALA A 655 33.91 6.20 31.21
N THR A 656 34.66 5.98 30.14
CA THR A 656 36.11 5.76 30.25
C THR A 656 36.78 7.03 30.76
N GLY A 657 37.16 7.06 32.05
CA GLY A 657 38.04 8.07 32.63
C GLY A 657 37.44 9.02 33.67
N ALA A 658 36.18 8.87 34.09
CA ALA A 658 35.66 9.60 35.24
C ALA A 658 35.77 8.74 36.50
N ALA A 659 36.69 9.10 37.40
CA ALA A 659 36.75 8.51 38.73
C ALA A 659 35.38 8.59 39.41
N ALA A 660 34.94 7.47 39.99
CA ALA A 660 33.69 7.37 40.72
C ALA A 660 33.58 8.46 41.80
N ALA A 661 32.75 9.47 41.55
CA ALA A 661 32.37 10.47 42.53
C ALA A 661 30.89 10.84 42.35
N CYS A 662 30.15 10.78 43.46
CA CYS A 662 28.71 11.03 43.63
C CYS A 662 27.79 9.95 43.03
N CYS A 663 26.92 9.28 43.79
CA CYS A 663 26.12 9.77 44.93
C CYS A 663 25.98 8.71 46.04
N GLU A 664 26.64 8.92 47.19
CA GLU A 664 26.13 8.40 48.47
C GLU A 664 25.12 9.42 48.99
N THR A 665 23.83 9.10 48.93
CA THR A 665 22.82 9.85 49.66
C THR A 665 22.86 9.45 51.13
N ALA A 666 23.41 10.36 51.92
CA ALA A 666 23.13 10.67 53.31
C ALA A 666 22.00 9.84 53.96
N SER A 667 22.40 8.94 54.84
CA SER A 667 21.63 8.64 56.04
C SER A 667 21.57 9.90 56.91
N LYS A 668 20.39 10.22 57.47
CA LYS A 668 20.27 10.92 58.75
C LYS A 668 18.84 10.82 59.29
N SER A 669 18.79 10.16 60.46
CA SER A 669 17.98 10.39 61.68
C SER A 669 16.52 10.82 61.54
#